data_AF-A0A954KZ59-F1
#
_entry.id   AF-A0A954KZ59-F1
#
_cell.length_a   1.000
_cell.length_b   1.000
_cell.length_c   1.000
_cell.angle_alpha   90.00
_cell.angle_beta   90.00
_cell.angle_gamma   90.00
#
_symmetry.space_group_name_H-M   'P 1'
#
loop_
_entity.id
_entity.type
_entity.pdbx_description
1 polymer ?
#
loop_
_entity_poly.entity_id
_entity_poly.type
_entity_poly.pdbx_seq_one_letter_code
_entity_poly.pdbx_strand_id
1 'polypeptide(L)'
;MQVAARNLCIGVVLLVTILPSTGAAFQQGKKPLTDVELRERVLRSIRDGSAYLKSAQNGDGSWDDSKLGTYPYGVTALALLALINSDVPVESDTIQRGLTFLRNAPPNEPKFVYEASLVIMAFCAAEELERDYARVARLTRLLEETQCRSGSTSGLWGYHLVGRGGSPGSNGEDHSNGQFAVLGLYEAAVAGVEVDREVWKRTHKRWLEDQYPDGGWAYKVGEPARGSMTTAGLSTVTITSKMLQDDSDVDPEGRPDCCAEHPPEEAFAKGRKWLADKFSVFTNPPGGNWHYYYLYGLERAGRLSNTRFFGRHDWYREGARYFVDAQNGDGSWREHGADTPCVSSSYALLFLAKGLSRVVVNKLDYTSVGEEEDSDGDWNRHPHDITNLIEKIDTLRGWPPRLTSQVLSLGRLDAANAVRDMNQAPVLYISGRDSPPLTDEHVSWLRQYIDEGGFIFAVSSCSGGTFDQGFRELIPRMFPDGDASLQRLQPDHPVFRSEYPLTNAEGIELYGVDFGCRTSIIYSPEDHGCLWQKWMHHHPRDRSDDLVQRILRSTMIGTNVMAYATGREPPVKLNESGDRKERPEARIQRGLTEIAQLRHTGGWDTAPKALNNLLQALNETVGVGVSPRRTAIPITYQELRRFPLVYMHGRYRSQLSQQERDALRDYLSRGPVLFADACCGSEQFDRSFRDLMNQMYPDNSLKPIPADHELFSETTGHQLDRVRLRKLVPGSRTASLQTRTETGPPVLEGIEIDGRFAVIYSRYDISCALEKQASLACDGYVDEDAVKLAVNIVLYAMLQDISWKHILQR
;
A
#
# COMPACT_ATOMS: atom_id res chain seq x y z
N MET A 1 66.20 9.13 -7.73
CA MET A 1 66.23 8.33 -6.48
C MET A 1 66.05 9.28 -5.31
N GLN A 2 64.94 9.11 -4.57
CA GLN A 2 64.75 9.32 -3.10
C GLN A 2 65.20 10.66 -2.47
N VAL A 3 64.49 11.36 -1.58
CA VAL A 3 63.33 11.13 -0.67
C VAL A 3 62.94 12.54 -0.16
N ALA A 4 61.72 13.01 -0.38
CA ALA A 4 60.62 13.18 0.59
C ALA A 4 60.96 13.78 1.98
N ALA A 5 60.44 14.99 2.25
CA ALA A 5 59.64 15.39 3.43
C ALA A 5 59.70 16.91 3.64
N ARG A 6 58.56 17.62 3.44
CA ARG A 6 58.05 18.67 4.36
C ARG A 6 56.83 19.40 3.78
N ASN A 7 55.85 19.55 4.66
CA ASN A 7 54.70 20.44 4.64
C ASN A 7 54.97 21.82 4.00
N LEU A 8 53.98 22.33 3.26
CA LEU A 8 53.73 23.77 3.22
C LEU A 8 52.22 24.05 3.14
N CYS A 9 51.70 24.56 4.25
CA CYS A 9 50.48 25.34 4.29
C CYS A 9 50.61 26.54 3.35
N ILE A 10 49.62 26.77 2.49
CA ILE A 10 49.37 28.10 1.92
C ILE A 10 47.91 28.41 2.21
N GLY A 11 47.72 29.33 3.14
CA GLY A 11 46.42 29.92 3.44
C GLY A 11 45.94 30.76 2.27
N VAL A 12 44.70 30.52 1.86
CA VAL A 12 43.93 31.49 1.08
C VAL A 12 42.90 32.08 2.04
N VAL A 13 43.13 33.33 2.41
CA VAL A 13 42.16 34.20 3.06
C VAL A 13 41.02 34.41 2.07
N LEU A 14 39.90 33.70 2.26
CA LEU A 14 38.66 33.98 1.56
C LEU A 14 37.88 35.00 2.39
N LEU A 15 37.74 36.21 1.85
CA LEU A 15 36.77 37.18 2.34
C LEU A 15 35.39 36.49 2.42
N VAL A 16 34.84 36.44 3.62
CA VAL A 16 33.46 36.04 3.89
C VAL A 16 32.56 37.15 3.34
N THR A 17 32.24 37.10 2.05
CA THR A 17 30.97 37.65 1.57
C THR A 17 29.90 36.65 1.94
N ILE A 18 29.13 36.96 2.98
CA ILE A 18 27.86 36.31 3.29
C ILE A 18 26.94 36.56 2.10
N LEU A 19 27.01 35.70 1.09
CA LEU A 19 25.94 35.54 0.13
C LEU A 19 24.91 34.64 0.83
N PRO A 20 23.64 35.06 0.92
CA PRO A 20 22.61 34.23 1.54
C PRO A 20 22.57 32.87 0.84
N SER A 21 22.47 31.82 1.65
CA SER A 21 22.25 30.46 1.19
C SER A 21 21.16 30.45 0.12
N THR A 22 21.50 29.95 -1.07
CA THR A 22 20.60 29.83 -2.22
C THR A 22 19.42 28.89 -1.96
N GLY A 23 19.31 28.27 -0.78
CA GLY A 23 18.14 27.51 -0.35
C GLY A 23 16.85 28.35 -0.19
N ALA A 24 16.95 29.65 0.08
CA ALA A 24 15.77 30.51 0.22
C ALA A 24 15.12 30.89 -1.13
N ALA A 25 15.86 30.80 -2.24
CA ALA A 25 15.40 31.24 -3.55
C ALA A 25 14.53 30.20 -4.30
N PHE A 26 14.54 28.93 -3.87
CA PHE A 26 13.83 27.85 -4.59
C PHE A 26 12.32 27.78 -4.29
N GLN A 27 11.82 28.53 -3.30
CA GLN A 27 10.42 28.45 -2.86
C GLN A 27 9.55 29.68 -3.13
N GLN A 28 10.10 30.82 -3.54
CA GLN A 28 9.27 31.99 -3.82
C GLN A 28 8.69 31.95 -5.25
N GLY A 29 7.43 31.51 -5.37
CA GLY A 29 6.58 31.83 -6.52
C GLY A 29 5.92 30.66 -7.25
N LYS A 30 6.26 29.39 -6.95
CA LYS A 30 5.56 28.24 -7.55
C LYS A 30 4.40 27.79 -6.65
N LYS A 31 3.19 27.74 -7.20
CA LYS A 31 2.00 27.17 -6.55
C LYS A 31 2.34 25.75 -6.05
N PRO A 32 1.97 25.37 -4.81
CA PRO A 32 2.19 24.01 -4.33
C PRO A 32 1.47 23.00 -5.23
N LEU A 33 2.18 21.95 -5.63
CA LEU A 33 1.62 20.86 -6.44
C LEU A 33 0.59 20.09 -5.61
N THR A 34 -0.52 19.71 -6.25
CA THR A 34 -1.41 18.70 -5.69
C THR A 34 -0.72 17.32 -5.65
N ASP A 35 -1.26 16.38 -4.88
CA ASP A 35 -0.72 15.02 -4.82
C ASP A 35 -0.78 14.30 -6.18
N VAL A 36 -1.85 14.54 -6.92
CA VAL A 36 -2.04 14.01 -8.28
C VAL A 36 -0.99 14.57 -9.24
N GLU A 37 -0.79 15.89 -9.24
CA GLU A 37 0.21 16.55 -10.08
C GLU A 37 1.63 16.06 -9.76
N LEU A 38 1.96 15.92 -8.47
CA LEU A 38 3.27 15.41 -8.05
C LEU A 38 3.47 13.97 -8.55
N ARG A 39 2.48 13.09 -8.42
CA ARG A 39 2.58 11.71 -8.93
C ARG A 39 2.84 11.68 -10.43
N GLU A 40 2.07 12.41 -11.23
CA GLU A 40 2.25 12.42 -12.67
C GLU A 40 3.65 12.90 -13.06
N ARG A 41 4.18 13.89 -12.34
CA ARG A 41 5.56 14.36 -12.52
C ARG A 41 6.58 13.30 -12.10
N VAL A 42 6.36 12.58 -10.99
CA VAL A 42 7.23 11.48 -10.56
C VAL A 42 7.27 10.37 -11.61
N LEU A 43 6.11 9.91 -12.10
CA LEU A 43 6.04 8.85 -13.11
C LEU A 43 6.71 9.26 -14.44
N ARG A 44 6.54 10.51 -14.86
CA ARG A 44 7.29 11.07 -16.00
C ARG A 44 8.80 11.10 -15.73
N SER A 45 9.20 11.59 -14.56
CA SER A 45 10.61 11.69 -14.20
C SER A 45 11.29 10.32 -14.16
N ILE A 46 10.64 9.29 -13.61
CA ILE A 46 11.13 7.90 -13.62
C ILE A 46 11.32 7.41 -15.06
N ARG A 47 10.35 7.67 -15.94
CA ARG A 47 10.43 7.28 -17.36
C ARG A 47 11.60 7.96 -18.07
N ASP A 48 11.71 9.28 -17.92
CA ASP A 48 12.73 10.08 -18.61
C ASP A 48 14.13 9.76 -18.08
N GLY A 49 14.28 9.56 -16.76
CA GLY A 49 15.52 9.10 -16.15
C GLY A 49 15.93 7.70 -16.57
N SER A 50 14.96 6.78 -16.67
CA SER A 50 15.21 5.43 -17.20
C SER A 50 15.62 5.47 -18.67
N ALA A 51 15.04 6.36 -19.47
CA ALA A 51 15.42 6.56 -20.87
C ALA A 51 16.85 7.13 -20.99
N TYR A 52 17.22 8.08 -20.14
CA TYR A 52 18.59 8.58 -20.05
C TYR A 52 19.59 7.46 -19.76
N LEU A 53 19.38 6.67 -18.69
CA LEU A 53 20.28 5.57 -18.35
C LEU A 53 20.38 4.53 -19.49
N LYS A 54 19.26 4.17 -20.13
CA LYS A 54 19.27 3.28 -21.30
C LYS A 54 20.14 3.83 -22.43
N SER A 55 20.07 5.13 -22.69
CA SER A 55 20.86 5.80 -23.74
C SER A 55 22.34 5.94 -23.40
N ALA A 56 22.67 6.00 -22.10
CA ALA A 56 24.03 6.14 -21.60
C ALA A 56 24.78 4.80 -21.47
N GLN A 57 24.11 3.66 -21.74
CA GLN A 57 24.76 2.35 -21.64
C GLN A 57 25.79 2.15 -22.76
N ASN A 58 26.98 1.70 -22.39
CA ASN A 58 28.05 1.36 -23.32
C ASN A 58 27.71 0.09 -24.13
N GLY A 59 28.39 -0.08 -25.27
CA GLY A 59 28.18 -1.24 -26.16
C GLY A 59 28.50 -2.59 -25.52
N ASP A 60 29.34 -2.64 -24.49
CA ASP A 60 29.66 -3.85 -23.72
C ASP A 60 28.65 -4.13 -22.58
N GLY A 61 27.66 -3.26 -22.39
CA GLY A 61 26.63 -3.34 -21.36
C GLY A 61 26.94 -2.58 -20.07
N SER A 62 28.14 -2.00 -19.94
CA SER A 62 28.52 -1.22 -18.76
C SER A 62 27.92 0.18 -18.76
N TRP A 63 27.98 0.84 -17.60
CA TRP A 63 27.84 2.29 -17.48
C TRP A 63 29.13 2.87 -16.93
N ASP A 64 29.49 4.06 -17.41
CA ASP A 64 30.65 4.80 -16.92
C ASP A 64 30.28 6.19 -16.41
N ASP A 65 31.13 6.67 -15.50
CA ASP A 65 31.25 8.08 -15.14
C ASP A 65 32.76 8.36 -15.12
N SER A 66 33.23 9.33 -15.92
CA SER A 66 34.66 9.55 -16.17
C SER A 66 35.52 9.74 -14.91
N LYS A 67 34.94 10.25 -13.81
CA LYS A 67 35.60 10.42 -12.50
C LYS A 67 35.58 9.18 -11.60
N LEU A 68 34.76 8.18 -11.91
CA LEU A 68 34.61 6.93 -11.17
C LEU A 68 35.05 5.72 -12.02
N GLY A 69 35.83 5.93 -13.08
CA GLY A 69 36.29 4.86 -13.99
C GLY A 69 37.08 3.70 -13.35
N THR A 70 37.43 3.81 -12.07
CA THR A 70 37.99 2.72 -11.26
C THR A 70 36.94 1.77 -10.65
N TYR A 71 35.63 2.05 -10.78
CA TYR A 71 34.51 1.28 -10.20
C TYR A 71 33.48 0.81 -11.24
N PRO A 72 33.89 0.19 -12.35
CA PRO A 72 32.99 -0.11 -13.46
C PRO A 72 31.85 -1.09 -13.09
N TYR A 73 32.09 -2.01 -12.15
CA TYR A 73 31.07 -2.96 -11.72
C TYR A 73 30.08 -2.31 -10.75
N GLY A 74 30.55 -1.42 -9.89
CA GLY A 74 29.70 -0.64 -8.98
C GLY A 74 28.76 0.30 -9.72
N VAL A 75 29.28 1.07 -10.69
CA VAL A 75 28.45 1.99 -11.50
C VAL A 75 27.42 1.21 -12.30
N THR A 76 27.83 0.11 -12.96
CA THR A 76 26.93 -0.75 -13.72
C THR A 76 25.86 -1.38 -12.84
N ALA A 77 26.24 -1.92 -11.67
CA ALA A 77 25.30 -2.53 -10.75
C ALA A 77 24.30 -1.53 -10.17
N LEU A 78 24.73 -0.29 -9.86
CA LEU A 78 23.85 0.76 -9.39
C LEU A 78 22.84 1.19 -10.47
N ALA A 79 23.27 1.31 -11.73
CA ALA A 79 22.39 1.63 -12.85
C ALA A 79 21.37 0.50 -13.11
N LEU A 80 21.79 -0.76 -13.04
CA LEU A 80 20.88 -1.91 -13.13
C LEU A 80 19.85 -1.89 -12.00
N LEU A 81 20.30 -1.72 -10.76
CA LEU A 81 19.41 -1.65 -9.60
C LEU A 81 18.38 -0.53 -9.76
N ALA A 82 18.80 0.65 -10.22
CA ALA A 82 17.91 1.78 -10.47
C ALA A 82 16.87 1.49 -11.57
N LEU A 83 17.28 0.89 -12.69
CA LEU A 83 16.39 0.54 -13.79
C LEU A 83 15.38 -0.55 -13.39
N ILE A 84 15.83 -1.61 -12.71
CA ILE A 84 14.96 -2.69 -12.23
C ILE A 84 13.92 -2.14 -11.24
N ASN A 85 14.36 -1.33 -10.27
CA ASN A 85 13.45 -0.69 -9.30
C ASN A 85 12.49 0.32 -9.98
N SER A 86 12.81 0.79 -11.18
CA SER A 86 11.99 1.70 -11.99
C SER A 86 11.05 0.97 -12.98
N ASP A 87 10.75 -0.31 -12.74
CA ASP A 87 9.88 -1.16 -13.60
C ASP A 87 10.41 -1.37 -15.03
N VAL A 88 11.73 -1.30 -15.25
CA VAL A 88 12.32 -1.78 -16.50
C VAL A 88 12.39 -3.31 -16.44
N PRO A 89 11.75 -4.05 -17.37
CA PRO A 89 11.73 -5.51 -17.32
C PRO A 89 13.13 -6.12 -17.32
N VAL A 90 13.33 -7.14 -16.48
CA VAL A 90 14.62 -7.84 -16.34
C VAL A 90 15.04 -8.51 -17.66
N GLU A 91 14.07 -8.95 -18.46
CA GLU A 91 14.29 -9.58 -19.76
C GLU A 91 14.67 -8.58 -20.86
N SER A 92 14.62 -7.27 -20.58
CA SER A 92 14.97 -6.26 -21.59
C SER A 92 16.45 -6.29 -21.95
N ASP A 93 16.76 -6.02 -23.22
CA ASP A 93 18.14 -6.01 -23.74
C ASP A 93 19.09 -5.16 -22.91
N THR A 94 18.62 -4.02 -22.39
CA THR A 94 19.45 -3.13 -21.55
C THR A 94 19.87 -3.82 -20.26
N ILE A 95 18.92 -4.44 -19.55
CA ILE A 95 19.21 -5.13 -18.29
C ILE A 95 20.09 -6.36 -18.55
N GLN A 96 19.74 -7.17 -19.55
CA GLN A 96 20.49 -8.39 -19.86
C GLN A 96 21.94 -8.12 -20.29
N ARG A 97 22.20 -7.03 -21.04
CA ARG A 97 23.58 -6.62 -21.36
C ARG A 97 24.37 -6.22 -20.11
N GLY A 98 23.78 -5.44 -19.21
CA GLY A 98 24.45 -5.06 -17.96
C GLY A 98 24.69 -6.25 -17.04
N LEU A 99 23.71 -7.15 -16.87
CA LEU A 99 23.90 -8.39 -16.12
C LEU A 99 24.98 -9.26 -16.76
N THR A 100 25.04 -9.32 -18.08
CA THR A 100 26.11 -10.04 -18.80
C THR A 100 27.48 -9.45 -18.52
N PHE A 101 27.62 -8.12 -18.52
CA PHE A 101 28.85 -7.43 -18.12
C PHE A 101 29.28 -7.84 -16.69
N LEU A 102 28.37 -7.78 -15.72
CA LEU A 102 28.65 -8.19 -14.34
C LEU A 102 29.02 -9.69 -14.23
N ARG A 103 28.34 -10.57 -14.98
CA ARG A 103 28.60 -12.02 -14.98
C ARG A 103 29.95 -12.38 -15.58
N ASN A 104 30.45 -11.56 -16.50
CA ASN A 104 31.74 -11.68 -17.17
C ASN A 104 32.89 -11.01 -16.41
N ALA A 105 32.64 -10.45 -15.22
CA ALA A 105 33.68 -9.92 -14.35
C ALA A 105 34.78 -10.98 -14.15
N PRO A 106 36.07 -10.62 -14.32
CA PRO A 106 37.18 -11.52 -14.04
C PRO A 106 37.13 -12.08 -12.62
N PRO A 107 37.73 -13.25 -12.34
CA PRO A 107 37.71 -13.85 -11.00
C PRO A 107 38.25 -12.96 -9.89
N ASN A 108 39.08 -11.96 -10.24
CA ASN A 108 39.64 -10.97 -9.33
C ASN A 108 38.90 -9.65 -9.21
N GLU A 109 37.71 -9.58 -9.80
CA GLU A 109 36.80 -8.44 -9.68
C GLU A 109 35.47 -8.88 -9.03
N PRO A 110 34.73 -7.94 -8.41
CA PRO A 110 35.16 -6.58 -8.10
C PRO A 110 36.25 -6.52 -7.01
N LYS A 111 36.91 -5.38 -6.87
CA LYS A 111 37.98 -5.14 -5.86
C LYS A 111 37.49 -4.46 -4.59
N PHE A 112 36.37 -3.76 -4.66
CA PHE A 112 35.93 -2.84 -3.61
C PHE A 112 34.64 -3.29 -2.94
N VAL A 113 34.47 -2.93 -1.67
CA VAL A 113 33.27 -3.29 -0.87
C VAL A 113 32.00 -2.75 -1.51
N TYR A 114 31.98 -1.47 -1.91
CA TYR A 114 30.83 -0.87 -2.60
C TYR A 114 30.42 -1.65 -3.86
N GLU A 115 31.40 -2.04 -4.68
CA GLU A 115 31.13 -2.78 -5.91
C GLU A 115 30.58 -4.18 -5.60
N ALA A 116 31.20 -4.93 -4.69
CA ALA A 116 30.70 -6.26 -4.31
C ALA A 116 29.27 -6.18 -3.75
N SER A 117 29.00 -5.23 -2.88
CA SER A 117 27.67 -4.99 -2.32
C SER A 117 26.64 -4.67 -3.39
N LEU A 118 26.93 -3.69 -4.26
CA LEU A 118 26.01 -3.30 -5.33
C LEU A 118 25.78 -4.44 -6.34
N VAL A 119 26.80 -5.21 -6.67
CA VAL A 119 26.68 -6.38 -7.55
C VAL A 119 25.78 -7.45 -6.94
N ILE A 120 25.92 -7.74 -5.64
CA ILE A 120 25.01 -8.62 -4.92
C ILE A 120 23.57 -8.10 -5.02
N MET A 121 23.35 -6.83 -4.68
CA MET A 121 22.02 -6.22 -4.71
C MET A 121 21.40 -6.26 -6.12
N ALA A 122 22.19 -6.02 -7.17
CA ALA A 122 21.72 -6.07 -8.55
C ALA A 122 21.34 -7.50 -8.99
N PHE A 123 22.12 -8.52 -8.60
CA PHE A 123 21.77 -9.91 -8.89
C PHE A 123 20.53 -10.38 -8.12
N CYS A 124 20.40 -10.01 -6.84
CA CYS A 124 19.20 -10.32 -6.07
C CYS A 124 17.96 -9.64 -6.68
N ALA A 125 18.05 -8.36 -7.06
CA ALA A 125 16.96 -7.62 -7.69
C ALA A 125 16.56 -8.16 -9.08
N ALA A 126 17.47 -8.83 -9.79
CA ALA A 126 17.17 -9.45 -11.08
C ALA A 126 16.38 -10.77 -10.95
N GLU A 127 16.30 -11.35 -9.75
CA GLU A 127 15.57 -12.60 -9.45
C GLU A 127 15.99 -13.83 -10.31
N GLU A 128 17.12 -13.77 -11.02
CA GLU A 128 17.72 -14.89 -11.77
C GLU A 128 18.67 -15.73 -10.88
N LEU A 129 18.29 -15.98 -9.62
CA LEU A 129 19.18 -16.57 -8.61
C LEU A 129 19.70 -17.96 -9.00
N GLU A 130 18.94 -18.79 -9.71
CA GLU A 130 19.44 -20.08 -10.22
C GLU A 130 20.74 -19.93 -11.02
N ARG A 131 20.92 -18.80 -11.71
CA ARG A 131 22.10 -18.48 -12.52
C ARG A 131 23.20 -17.77 -11.71
N ASP A 132 22.80 -16.91 -10.78
CA ASP A 132 23.73 -16.00 -10.09
C ASP A 132 24.08 -16.42 -8.65
N TYR A 133 23.43 -17.42 -8.07
CA TYR A 133 23.60 -17.83 -6.66
C TYR A 133 25.07 -18.06 -6.28
N ALA A 134 25.83 -18.78 -7.12
CA ALA A 134 27.25 -19.05 -6.86
C ALA A 134 28.12 -17.77 -6.86
N ARG A 135 27.74 -16.74 -7.62
CA ARG A 135 28.41 -15.43 -7.61
C ARG A 135 28.04 -14.65 -6.36
N VAL A 136 26.74 -14.59 -6.03
CA VAL A 136 26.25 -13.94 -4.82
C VAL A 136 26.92 -14.56 -3.59
N ALA A 137 26.86 -15.88 -3.43
CA ALA A 137 27.47 -16.59 -2.30
C ALA A 137 28.99 -16.36 -2.19
N ARG A 138 29.72 -16.28 -3.30
CA ARG A 138 31.16 -15.96 -3.30
C ARG A 138 31.42 -14.53 -2.82
N LEU A 139 30.66 -13.56 -3.31
CA LEU A 139 30.83 -12.15 -2.93
C LEU A 139 30.42 -11.93 -1.47
N THR A 140 29.35 -12.59 -1.01
CA THR A 140 28.96 -12.62 0.40
C THR A 140 30.11 -13.08 1.28
N ARG A 141 30.72 -14.24 0.97
CA ARG A 141 31.87 -14.74 1.74
C ARG A 141 33.05 -13.76 1.74
N LEU A 142 33.34 -13.11 0.61
CA LEU A 142 34.39 -12.09 0.55
C LEU A 142 34.09 -10.90 1.44
N LEU A 143 32.83 -10.45 1.53
CA LEU A 143 32.43 -9.40 2.46
C LEU A 143 32.60 -9.84 3.91
N GLU A 144 32.22 -11.06 4.27
CA GLU A 144 32.40 -11.61 5.63
C GLU A 144 33.87 -11.73 6.05
N GLU A 145 34.73 -12.13 5.11
CA GLU A 145 36.18 -12.22 5.31
C GLU A 145 36.84 -10.83 5.39
N THR A 146 36.27 -9.83 4.72
CA THR A 146 36.78 -8.45 4.71
C THR A 146 36.43 -7.67 5.97
N GLN A 147 35.39 -8.07 6.71
CA GLN A 147 34.96 -7.37 7.93
C GLN A 147 36.09 -7.29 8.97
N CYS A 148 36.32 -6.10 9.52
CA CYS A 148 37.27 -5.93 10.62
C CYS A 148 36.77 -6.68 11.88
N ARG A 149 37.65 -7.45 12.54
CA ARG A 149 37.29 -8.32 13.67
C ARG A 149 37.88 -7.88 15.02
N SER A 150 38.67 -6.81 15.04
CA SER A 150 39.40 -6.37 16.23
C SER A 150 39.56 -4.85 16.27
N GLY A 151 39.91 -4.33 17.45
CA GLY A 151 40.11 -2.89 17.65
C GLY A 151 38.82 -2.07 17.62
N SER A 152 38.98 -0.75 17.57
CA SER A 152 37.86 0.21 17.61
C SER A 152 36.98 0.21 16.36
N THR A 153 37.42 -0.43 15.27
CA THR A 153 36.69 -0.57 14.00
C THR A 153 36.11 -1.96 13.79
N SER A 154 36.16 -2.85 14.80
CA SER A 154 35.55 -4.18 14.73
C SER A 154 34.07 -4.08 14.36
N GLY A 155 33.62 -4.82 13.35
CA GLY A 155 32.26 -4.75 12.82
C GLY A 155 32.07 -3.80 11.63
N LEU A 156 33.11 -3.05 11.23
CA LEU A 156 33.11 -2.20 10.03
C LEU A 156 33.93 -2.80 8.88
N TRP A 157 33.84 -2.16 7.72
CA TRP A 157 34.55 -2.52 6.49
C TRP A 157 35.37 -1.34 5.98
N GLY A 158 36.55 -1.62 5.45
CA GLY A 158 37.33 -0.68 4.66
C GLY A 158 36.95 -0.74 3.19
N TYR A 159 37.70 -0.01 2.35
CA TYR A 159 37.35 0.18 0.95
C TYR A 159 37.63 -1.05 0.06
N HIS A 160 38.72 -1.76 0.32
CA HIS A 160 39.20 -2.88 -0.49
C HIS A 160 38.80 -4.23 0.09
N LEU A 161 38.43 -5.16 -0.78
CA LEU A 161 38.22 -6.56 -0.41
C LEU A 161 39.54 -7.24 -0.05
N VAL A 162 39.47 -8.19 0.88
CA VAL A 162 40.60 -9.03 1.26
C VAL A 162 41.15 -9.79 0.04
N GLY A 163 42.48 -9.88 -0.06
CA GLY A 163 43.14 -10.51 -1.21
C GLY A 163 43.08 -9.71 -2.52
N ARG A 164 42.55 -8.46 -2.47
CA ARG A 164 42.44 -7.53 -3.61
C ARG A 164 43.06 -6.15 -3.31
N GLY A 165 44.08 -6.13 -2.45
CA GLY A 165 44.79 -4.91 -2.03
C GLY A 165 44.38 -4.37 -0.66
N GLY A 166 43.42 -5.01 0.02
CA GLY A 166 43.02 -4.73 1.40
C GLY A 166 43.35 -5.86 2.38
N SER A 167 43.54 -5.49 3.63
CA SER A 167 43.52 -6.40 4.79
C SER A 167 42.46 -5.91 5.79
N PRO A 168 41.69 -6.80 6.43
CA PRO A 168 40.75 -6.39 7.48
C PRO A 168 41.47 -5.60 8.60
N GLY A 169 40.96 -4.44 8.99
CA GLY A 169 41.55 -3.61 10.05
C GLY A 169 42.79 -2.82 9.65
N SER A 170 43.01 -2.55 8.35
CA SER A 170 44.21 -1.85 7.84
C SER A 170 44.13 -0.32 7.86
N ASN A 171 43.14 0.25 8.56
CA ASN A 171 42.84 1.68 8.67
C ASN A 171 42.33 2.29 7.35
N GLY A 172 41.07 1.97 7.06
CA GLY A 172 40.22 2.62 6.08
C GLY A 172 38.73 2.42 6.37
N GLU A 173 38.41 1.79 7.50
CA GLU A 173 37.07 1.43 7.93
C GLU A 173 36.25 2.68 8.27
N ASP A 174 35.02 2.71 7.76
CA ASP A 174 34.06 3.77 8.04
C ASP A 174 32.62 3.25 7.96
N HIS A 175 31.68 4.07 8.42
CA HIS A 175 30.26 3.75 8.41
C HIS A 175 29.65 3.67 7.00
N SER A 176 30.24 4.32 6.00
CA SER A 176 29.68 4.31 4.64
C SER A 176 29.94 2.96 3.95
N ASN A 177 31.16 2.44 4.05
CA ASN A 177 31.48 1.08 3.61
C ASN A 177 30.70 0.05 4.42
N GLY A 178 30.56 0.28 5.73
CA GLY A 178 29.74 -0.57 6.60
C GLY A 178 28.29 -0.65 6.14
N GLN A 179 27.68 0.47 5.75
CA GLN A 179 26.31 0.50 5.25
C GLN A 179 26.15 -0.35 3.99
N PHE A 180 27.01 -0.16 2.98
CA PHE A 180 26.90 -0.93 1.74
C PHE A 180 27.17 -2.41 1.97
N ALA A 181 28.16 -2.77 2.79
CA ALA A 181 28.40 -4.17 3.16
C ALA A 181 27.12 -4.79 3.76
N VAL A 182 26.48 -4.11 4.70
CA VAL A 182 25.24 -4.56 5.35
C VAL A 182 24.09 -4.69 4.35
N LEU A 183 23.89 -3.71 3.46
CA LEU A 183 22.85 -3.77 2.42
C LEU A 183 23.06 -4.97 1.49
N GLY A 184 24.29 -5.21 1.02
CA GLY A 184 24.61 -6.35 0.17
C GLY A 184 24.42 -7.69 0.90
N LEU A 185 24.92 -7.82 2.12
CA LEU A 185 24.75 -9.02 2.93
C LEU A 185 23.27 -9.31 3.25
N TYR A 186 22.47 -8.26 3.45
CA TYR A 186 21.04 -8.41 3.72
C TYR A 186 20.30 -8.95 2.50
N GLU A 187 20.51 -8.37 1.32
CA GLU A 187 19.90 -8.88 0.08
C GLU A 187 20.36 -10.32 -0.24
N ALA A 188 21.62 -10.66 0.05
CA ALA A 188 22.10 -12.03 -0.09
C ALA A 188 21.38 -12.99 0.88
N ALA A 189 21.19 -12.57 2.13
CA ALA A 189 20.50 -13.37 3.14
C ALA A 189 19.03 -13.59 2.81
N VAL A 190 18.33 -12.56 2.33
CA VAL A 190 16.94 -12.65 1.83
C VAL A 190 16.85 -13.57 0.62
N ALA A 191 17.88 -13.60 -0.23
CA ALA A 191 18.02 -14.50 -1.38
C ALA A 191 18.42 -15.94 -1.00
N GLY A 192 18.56 -16.27 0.29
CA GLY A 192 18.88 -17.61 0.77
C GLY A 192 20.36 -17.97 0.79
N VAL A 193 21.25 -16.97 0.73
CA VAL A 193 22.67 -17.16 1.04
C VAL A 193 22.88 -17.02 2.55
N GLU A 194 23.45 -18.03 3.19
CA GLU A 194 23.76 -17.98 4.61
C GLU A 194 24.85 -16.93 4.89
N VAL A 195 24.59 -16.07 5.88
CA VAL A 195 25.54 -15.08 6.41
C VAL A 195 25.80 -15.41 7.87
N ASP A 196 27.07 -15.47 8.27
CA ASP A 196 27.51 -15.76 9.62
C ASP A 196 26.89 -14.75 10.62
N ARG A 197 26.18 -15.28 11.61
CA ARG A 197 25.53 -14.50 12.66
C ARG A 197 26.51 -13.58 13.41
N GLU A 198 27.78 -13.97 13.52
CA GLU A 198 28.80 -13.15 14.18
C GLU A 198 29.15 -11.88 13.38
N VAL A 199 28.93 -11.87 12.06
CA VAL A 199 29.06 -10.66 11.23
C VAL A 199 28.02 -9.63 11.64
N TRP A 200 26.76 -10.06 11.78
CA TRP A 200 25.67 -9.22 12.24
C TRP A 200 25.90 -8.71 13.67
N LYS A 201 26.32 -9.57 14.60
CA LYS A 201 26.57 -9.18 16.00
C LYS A 201 27.65 -8.11 16.13
N ARG A 202 28.79 -8.27 15.42
CA ARG A 202 29.88 -7.28 15.46
C ARG A 202 29.43 -5.93 14.92
N THR A 203 28.74 -5.93 13.78
CA THR A 203 28.21 -4.70 13.18
C THR A 203 27.17 -4.04 14.08
N HIS A 204 26.18 -4.79 14.56
CA HIS A 204 25.12 -4.27 15.43
C HIS A 204 25.72 -3.56 16.65
N LYS A 205 26.60 -4.26 17.37
CA LYS A 205 27.30 -3.70 18.53
C LYS A 205 28.06 -2.42 18.19
N ARG A 206 28.86 -2.44 17.12
CA ARG A 206 29.71 -1.31 16.73
C ARG A 206 28.90 -0.07 16.40
N TRP A 207 27.83 -0.22 15.60
CA TRP A 207 26.97 0.89 15.21
C TRP A 207 26.22 1.49 16.40
N LEU A 208 25.79 0.69 17.38
CA LEU A 208 25.21 1.20 18.62
C LEU A 208 26.23 1.97 19.46
N GLU A 209 27.46 1.46 19.60
CA GLU A 209 28.54 2.13 20.33
C GLU A 209 29.02 3.42 19.63
N ASP A 210 28.87 3.51 18.31
CA ASP A 210 29.28 4.67 17.50
C ASP A 210 28.26 5.81 17.46
N GLN A 211 27.02 5.58 17.92
CA GLN A 211 26.00 6.62 17.94
C GLN A 211 26.38 7.73 18.94
N TYR A 212 26.28 8.98 18.51
CA TYR A 212 26.56 10.11 19.39
C TYR A 212 25.41 10.39 20.36
N PRO A 213 25.67 11.10 21.48
CA PRO A 213 24.62 11.50 22.41
C PRO A 213 23.49 12.32 21.78
N ASP A 214 23.76 13.06 20.70
CA ASP A 214 22.77 13.80 19.92
C ASP A 214 21.94 12.92 18.96
N GLY A 215 22.27 11.63 18.88
CA GLY A 215 21.62 10.63 18.04
C GLY A 215 22.20 10.46 16.64
N GLY A 216 23.14 11.30 16.24
CA GLY A 216 23.75 11.24 14.92
C GLY A 216 24.87 10.21 14.78
N TRP A 217 25.20 9.88 13.54
CA TRP A 217 26.42 9.12 13.19
C TRP A 217 27.31 9.94 12.28
N ALA A 218 28.62 9.71 12.38
CA ALA A 218 29.65 10.31 11.53
C ALA A 218 30.28 9.26 10.61
N TYR A 219 31.10 9.66 9.63
CA TYR A 219 31.81 8.67 8.80
C TYR A 219 32.78 7.87 9.66
N LYS A 220 33.52 8.56 10.52
CA LYS A 220 34.41 7.99 11.54
C LYS A 220 34.16 8.63 12.89
N VAL A 221 34.38 7.88 13.96
CA VAL A 221 34.31 8.41 15.34
C VAL A 221 35.28 9.57 15.50
N GLY A 222 34.79 10.67 16.07
CA GLY A 222 35.54 11.92 16.24
C GLY A 222 35.29 12.96 15.15
N GLU A 223 34.60 12.61 14.06
CA GLU A 223 34.13 13.56 13.06
C GLU A 223 32.70 14.06 13.38
N PRO A 224 32.24 15.19 12.81
CA PRO A 224 30.86 15.64 12.99
C PRO A 224 29.84 14.65 12.39
N ALA A 225 28.71 14.47 13.07
CA ALA A 225 27.59 13.70 12.54
C ALA A 225 27.09 14.27 11.20
N ARG A 226 26.61 13.38 10.31
CA ARG A 226 26.17 13.70 8.95
C ARG A 226 24.83 13.05 8.64
N GLY A 227 23.99 13.71 7.84
CA GLY A 227 22.72 13.16 7.37
C GLY A 227 22.88 11.79 6.73
N SER A 228 23.82 11.65 5.78
CA SER A 228 24.12 10.37 5.11
C SER A 228 24.45 9.25 6.09
N MET A 229 25.21 9.54 7.15
CA MET A 229 25.64 8.54 8.11
C MET A 229 24.58 8.25 9.16
N THR A 230 23.78 9.24 9.56
CA THR A 230 22.62 9.00 10.43
C THR A 230 21.57 8.14 9.74
N THR A 231 21.30 8.37 8.44
CA THR A 231 20.43 7.49 7.65
C THR A 231 21.02 6.09 7.49
N ALA A 232 22.34 5.98 7.36
CA ALA A 232 23.03 4.71 7.34
C ALA A 232 22.94 3.96 8.67
N GLY A 233 23.00 4.70 9.79
CA GLY A 233 22.86 4.17 11.16
C GLY A 233 21.50 3.55 11.38
N LEU A 234 20.44 4.30 11.12
CA LEU A 234 19.08 3.79 11.21
C LEU A 234 18.90 2.53 10.34
N SER A 235 19.30 2.59 9.07
CA SER A 235 19.18 1.45 8.15
C SER A 235 19.95 0.21 8.64
N THR A 236 21.18 0.40 9.10
CA THR A 236 22.07 -0.70 9.52
C THR A 236 21.62 -1.33 10.82
N VAL A 237 21.22 -0.51 11.80
CA VAL A 237 20.70 -1.01 13.07
C VAL A 237 19.38 -1.75 12.84
N THR A 238 18.48 -1.25 11.99
CA THR A 238 17.23 -1.96 11.63
C THR A 238 17.50 -3.33 11.00
N ILE A 239 18.38 -3.40 10.00
CA ILE A 239 18.73 -4.67 9.36
C ILE A 239 19.35 -5.62 10.37
N THR A 240 20.35 -5.16 11.11
CA THR A 240 21.07 -6.03 12.05
C THR A 240 20.19 -6.51 13.19
N SER A 241 19.30 -5.68 13.76
CA SER A 241 18.28 -6.11 14.72
C SER A 241 17.40 -7.23 14.17
N LYS A 242 16.91 -7.06 12.93
CA LYS A 242 16.08 -8.08 12.26
C LYS A 242 16.85 -9.39 12.03
N MET A 243 18.10 -9.31 11.55
CA MET A 243 18.94 -10.50 11.30
C MET A 243 19.42 -11.17 12.59
N LEU A 244 19.39 -10.45 13.71
CA LEU A 244 19.76 -10.95 15.03
C LEU A 244 18.58 -11.45 15.87
N GLN A 245 17.36 -11.45 15.34
CA GLN A 245 16.29 -12.16 16.03
C GLN A 245 16.68 -13.63 16.26
N ASP A 246 16.33 -14.14 17.43
CA ASP A 246 16.45 -15.55 17.81
C ASP A 246 15.20 -15.99 18.59
N ASP A 247 15.23 -17.25 19.01
CA ASP A 247 14.10 -17.92 19.65
C ASP A 247 14.39 -18.13 21.15
N SER A 248 15.23 -17.28 21.77
CA SER A 248 15.57 -17.38 23.20
C SER A 248 14.42 -17.03 24.15
N ASP A 249 13.42 -16.34 23.64
CA ASP A 249 12.15 -15.96 24.26
C ASP A 249 11.02 -16.98 24.01
N VAL A 250 11.35 -18.18 23.51
CA VAL A 250 10.38 -19.23 23.19
C VAL A 250 10.39 -20.30 24.27
N ASP A 251 9.22 -20.61 24.82
CA ASP A 251 9.07 -21.66 25.83
C ASP A 251 9.19 -23.09 25.25
N PRO A 252 9.32 -24.13 26.10
CA PRO A 252 9.42 -25.52 25.63
C PRO A 252 8.21 -26.02 24.83
N GLU A 253 7.07 -25.35 24.94
CA GLU A 253 5.85 -25.63 24.17
C GLU A 253 5.76 -24.81 22.87
N GLY A 254 6.84 -24.14 22.48
CA GLY A 254 6.97 -23.37 21.24
C GLY A 254 6.22 -22.04 21.23
N ARG A 255 5.84 -21.52 22.41
CA ARG A 255 5.15 -20.22 22.53
C ARG A 255 6.17 -19.10 22.73
N PRO A 256 6.24 -18.10 21.84
CA PRO A 256 7.12 -16.95 22.01
C PRO A 256 6.57 -15.92 23.00
N ASP A 257 7.46 -15.25 23.74
CA ASP A 257 7.19 -14.05 24.53
C ASP A 257 7.79 -12.81 23.84
N CYS A 258 7.04 -12.23 22.91
CA CYS A 258 7.48 -11.04 22.17
C CYS A 258 7.15 -9.72 22.90
N CYS A 259 6.73 -9.75 24.16
CA CYS A 259 6.17 -8.58 24.84
C CYS A 259 7.18 -7.80 25.69
N ALA A 260 8.41 -8.30 25.77
CA ALA A 260 9.53 -7.55 26.32
C ALA A 260 9.90 -6.36 25.42
N GLU A 261 10.55 -5.35 26.00
CA GLU A 261 11.15 -4.27 25.23
C GLU A 261 12.15 -4.83 24.20
N HIS A 262 12.11 -4.30 22.98
CA HIS A 262 12.94 -4.74 21.86
C HIS A 262 14.10 -3.76 21.66
N PRO A 263 15.25 -3.90 22.35
CA PRO A 263 16.39 -3.05 22.05
C PRO A 263 16.77 -3.20 20.56
N PRO A 264 17.16 -2.12 19.86
CA PRO A 264 17.63 -0.86 20.42
C PRO A 264 16.69 0.35 20.15
N GLU A 265 15.45 0.35 20.66
CA GLU A 265 14.48 1.45 20.46
C GLU A 265 15.05 2.84 20.80
N GLU A 266 15.83 2.98 21.88
CA GLU A 266 16.46 4.25 22.23
C GLU A 266 17.37 4.80 21.10
N ALA A 267 18.14 3.92 20.45
CA ALA A 267 19.02 4.32 19.37
C ALA A 267 18.22 4.76 18.13
N PHE A 268 17.11 4.08 17.84
CA PHE A 268 16.20 4.49 16.77
C PHE A 268 15.56 5.84 17.06
N ALA A 269 15.01 6.05 18.26
CA ALA A 269 14.39 7.30 18.66
C ALA A 269 15.37 8.48 18.55
N LYS A 270 16.61 8.33 19.06
CA LYS A 270 17.67 9.33 18.94
C LYS A 270 18.04 9.62 17.49
N GLY A 271 18.19 8.60 16.65
CA GLY A 271 18.53 8.76 15.23
C GLY A 271 17.42 9.45 14.43
N ARG A 272 16.15 9.07 14.67
CA ARG A 272 14.98 9.71 14.06
C ARG A 272 14.87 11.18 14.50
N LYS A 273 15.09 11.46 15.79
CA LYS A 273 15.13 12.83 16.32
C LYS A 273 16.22 13.66 15.66
N TRP A 274 17.44 13.12 15.51
CA TRP A 274 18.52 13.84 14.83
C TRP A 274 18.12 14.22 13.39
N LEU A 275 17.53 13.27 12.65
CA LEU A 275 17.03 13.54 11.29
C LEU A 275 15.90 14.55 11.27
N ALA A 276 14.98 14.50 12.22
CA ALA A 276 13.92 15.49 12.37
C ALA A 276 14.49 16.91 12.58
N ASP A 277 15.45 17.04 13.49
CA ASP A 277 16.05 18.33 13.88
C ASP A 277 16.96 18.92 12.77
N LYS A 278 17.56 18.06 11.93
CA LYS A 278 18.52 18.45 10.88
C LYS A 278 18.00 18.23 9.46
N PHE A 279 16.72 17.92 9.30
CA PHE A 279 16.14 17.48 8.03
C PHE A 279 16.44 18.44 6.89
N SER A 280 16.81 17.91 5.72
CA SER A 280 16.95 18.69 4.49
C SER A 280 16.74 17.76 3.29
N VAL A 281 16.09 18.25 2.25
CA VAL A 281 16.12 17.58 0.93
C VAL A 281 17.10 18.24 -0.04
N PHE A 282 17.73 19.35 0.37
CA PHE A 282 18.56 20.19 -0.50
C PHE A 282 20.07 20.01 -0.29
N THR A 283 20.46 19.41 0.83
CA THR A 283 21.87 19.26 1.25
C THR A 283 22.03 18.01 2.10
N ASN A 284 23.26 17.50 2.26
CA ASN A 284 23.59 16.46 3.26
C ASN A 284 23.96 17.10 4.62
N PRO A 285 23.02 17.30 5.55
CA PRO A 285 23.22 18.15 6.73
C PRO A 285 24.37 17.67 7.63
N PRO A 286 25.15 18.58 8.25
CA PRO A 286 25.16 20.05 8.05
C PRO A 286 26.02 20.50 6.85
N GLY A 287 26.52 19.58 6.02
CA GLY A 287 27.38 19.87 4.87
C GLY A 287 26.64 19.87 3.54
N GLY A 288 27.38 19.79 2.42
CA GLY A 288 26.82 19.77 1.07
C GLY A 288 27.27 18.60 0.17
N ASN A 289 28.31 17.85 0.56
CA ASN A 289 28.83 16.75 -0.26
C ASN A 289 27.99 15.47 -0.11
N TRP A 290 27.95 14.64 -1.15
CA TRP A 290 27.26 13.34 -1.16
C TRP A 290 25.76 13.48 -0.91
N HIS A 291 25.16 14.52 -1.49
CA HIS A 291 23.76 14.87 -1.33
C HIS A 291 22.83 13.76 -1.84
N TYR A 292 23.08 13.23 -3.04
CA TYR A 292 22.18 12.21 -3.60
C TYR A 292 22.35 10.86 -2.91
N TYR A 293 23.56 10.55 -2.45
CA TYR A 293 23.79 9.42 -1.57
C TYR A 293 23.04 9.58 -0.23
N TYR A 294 23.03 10.77 0.35
CA TYR A 294 22.20 11.05 1.53
C TYR A 294 20.71 10.85 1.25
N LEU A 295 20.17 11.35 0.14
CA LEU A 295 18.76 11.16 -0.20
C LEU A 295 18.42 9.67 -0.41
N TYR A 296 19.31 8.91 -1.06
CA TYR A 296 19.19 7.46 -1.13
C TYR A 296 19.21 6.82 0.27
N GLY A 297 20.11 7.25 1.15
CA GLY A 297 20.14 6.84 2.55
C GLY A 297 18.84 7.16 3.29
N LEU A 298 18.28 8.35 3.08
CA LEU A 298 17.01 8.80 3.67
C LEU A 298 15.86 7.89 3.26
N GLU A 299 15.83 7.48 2.00
CA GLU A 299 14.88 6.50 1.51
C GLU A 299 15.08 5.12 2.13
N ARG A 300 16.32 4.62 2.23
CA ARG A 300 16.63 3.35 2.92
C ARG A 300 16.20 3.39 4.39
N ALA A 301 16.49 4.48 5.10
CA ALA A 301 16.12 4.66 6.49
C ALA A 301 14.59 4.63 6.63
N GLY A 302 13.87 5.49 5.91
CA GLY A 302 12.41 5.55 5.99
C GLY A 302 11.73 4.23 5.58
N ARG A 303 12.24 3.55 4.54
CA ARG A 303 11.66 2.28 4.07
C ARG A 303 11.93 1.13 5.04
N LEU A 304 13.16 0.95 5.50
CA LEU A 304 13.53 -0.18 6.36
C LEU A 304 12.91 -0.03 7.76
N SER A 305 12.83 1.19 8.30
CA SER A 305 12.23 1.46 9.62
C SER A 305 10.72 1.70 9.58
N ASN A 306 10.07 1.51 8.43
CA ASN A 306 8.63 1.73 8.23
C ASN A 306 8.15 3.15 8.62
N THR A 307 9.03 4.14 8.51
CA THR A 307 8.83 5.51 8.99
C THR A 307 8.37 6.41 7.85
N ARG A 308 7.17 6.99 7.96
CA ARG A 308 6.67 7.98 6.99
C ARG A 308 7.24 9.38 7.22
N PHE A 309 7.43 9.77 8.47
CA PHE A 309 7.81 11.13 8.84
C PHE A 309 9.06 11.16 9.71
N PHE A 310 10.01 12.04 9.38
CA PHE A 310 11.08 12.43 10.30
C PHE A 310 10.73 13.80 10.87
N GLY A 311 10.24 13.83 12.12
CA GLY A 311 9.58 15.01 12.69
C GLY A 311 8.33 15.35 11.88
N ARG A 312 8.22 16.59 11.41
CA ARG A 312 7.13 17.05 10.53
C ARG A 312 7.34 16.77 9.03
N HIS A 313 8.47 16.18 8.66
CA HIS A 313 8.86 16.06 7.26
C HIS A 313 8.41 14.73 6.64
N ASP A 314 7.51 14.80 5.65
CA ASP A 314 7.21 13.66 4.77
C ASP A 314 8.37 13.52 3.78
N TRP A 315 9.36 12.72 4.17
CA TRP A 315 10.63 12.65 3.47
C TRP A 315 10.48 12.26 2.01
N TYR A 316 9.52 11.39 1.70
CA TYR A 316 9.29 10.92 0.35
C TYR A 316 8.65 12.03 -0.49
N ARG A 317 7.59 12.69 0.02
CA ARG A 317 6.91 13.76 -0.72
C ARG A 317 7.83 14.94 -0.97
N GLU A 318 8.59 15.35 0.04
CA GLU A 318 9.55 16.46 -0.08
C GLU A 318 10.71 16.12 -1.02
N GLY A 319 11.29 14.92 -0.90
CA GLY A 319 12.39 14.48 -1.77
C GLY A 319 11.94 14.24 -3.21
N ALA A 320 10.73 13.72 -3.42
CA ALA A 320 10.16 13.53 -4.74
C ALA A 320 9.97 14.88 -5.43
N ARG A 321 9.42 15.88 -4.71
CA ARG A 321 9.29 17.25 -5.22
C ARG A 321 10.64 17.83 -5.62
N TYR A 322 11.67 17.62 -4.80
CA TYR A 322 13.03 18.04 -5.13
C TYR A 322 13.52 17.41 -6.44
N PHE A 323 13.46 16.07 -6.57
CA PHE A 323 13.97 15.40 -7.76
C PHE A 323 13.20 15.74 -9.04
N VAL A 324 11.87 15.86 -9.00
CA VAL A 324 11.09 16.25 -10.20
C VAL A 324 11.37 17.68 -10.65
N ASP A 325 11.80 18.57 -9.74
CA ASP A 325 12.21 19.94 -10.07
C ASP A 325 13.68 20.02 -10.49
N ALA A 326 14.53 19.09 -10.03
CA ALA A 326 15.96 19.04 -10.30
C ALA A 326 16.35 18.27 -11.57
N GLN A 327 15.41 17.58 -12.23
CA GLN A 327 15.69 16.79 -13.43
C GLN A 327 16.04 17.70 -14.62
N ASN A 328 17.10 17.34 -15.35
CA ASN A 328 17.51 18.04 -16.57
C ASN A 328 16.58 17.70 -17.75
N GLY A 329 16.59 18.54 -18.79
CA GLY A 329 15.77 18.33 -19.99
C GLY A 329 16.12 17.07 -20.80
N ASP A 330 17.29 16.46 -20.57
CA ASP A 330 17.70 15.18 -21.16
C ASP A 330 17.28 13.96 -20.31
N GLY A 331 16.56 14.19 -19.21
CA GLY A 331 16.12 13.17 -18.26
C GLY A 331 17.13 12.84 -17.15
N SER A 332 18.38 13.32 -17.24
CA SER A 332 19.42 13.05 -16.26
C SER A 332 19.26 13.88 -14.97
N TRP A 333 19.92 13.45 -13.90
CA TRP A 333 20.21 14.31 -12.76
C TRP A 333 21.70 14.47 -12.56
N ARG A 334 22.10 15.65 -12.05
CA ARG A 334 23.49 15.99 -11.79
C ARG A 334 23.61 16.62 -10.40
N GLU A 335 24.33 15.96 -9.52
CA GLU A 335 24.66 16.55 -8.21
C GLU A 335 25.64 17.72 -8.38
N HIS A 336 25.39 18.82 -7.67
CA HIS A 336 26.27 20.00 -7.73
C HIS A 336 27.69 19.66 -7.26
N GLY A 337 28.68 19.91 -8.13
CA GLY A 337 30.10 19.65 -7.83
C GLY A 337 30.58 18.24 -8.16
N ALA A 338 29.67 17.32 -8.54
CA ALA A 338 30.01 16.00 -9.06
C ALA A 338 29.82 15.95 -10.59
N ASP A 339 30.71 15.25 -11.30
CA ASP A 339 30.54 14.96 -12.74
C ASP A 339 30.32 13.46 -12.92
N THR A 340 29.20 12.99 -12.39
CA THR A 340 28.81 11.58 -12.32
C THR A 340 27.32 11.40 -12.64
N PRO A 341 26.87 11.79 -13.86
CA PRO A 341 25.45 11.79 -14.20
C PRO A 341 24.80 10.40 -14.18
N CYS A 342 25.54 9.31 -14.44
CA CYS A 342 24.99 7.95 -14.35
C CYS A 342 24.68 7.59 -12.90
N VAL A 343 25.64 7.80 -11.99
CA VAL A 343 25.45 7.56 -10.55
C VAL A 343 24.37 8.49 -9.96
N SER A 344 24.40 9.78 -10.28
CA SER A 344 23.41 10.76 -9.79
C SER A 344 21.99 10.40 -10.25
N SER A 345 21.82 10.03 -11.52
CA SER A 345 20.52 9.60 -12.05
C SER A 345 20.06 8.28 -11.42
N SER A 346 20.99 7.37 -11.12
CA SER A 346 20.66 6.10 -10.47
C SER A 346 20.14 6.31 -9.04
N TYR A 347 20.77 7.17 -8.24
CA TYR A 347 20.25 7.52 -6.91
C TYR A 347 18.89 8.23 -6.96
N ALA A 348 18.70 9.15 -7.90
CA ALA A 348 17.42 9.84 -8.09
C ALA A 348 16.29 8.86 -8.45
N LEU A 349 16.57 7.92 -9.35
CA LEU A 349 15.62 6.87 -9.73
C LEU A 349 15.31 5.92 -8.56
N LEU A 350 16.33 5.47 -7.81
CA LEU A 350 16.12 4.62 -6.63
C LEU A 350 15.24 5.31 -5.58
N PHE A 351 15.40 6.62 -5.40
CA PHE A 351 14.54 7.40 -4.51
C PHE A 351 13.10 7.48 -5.05
N LEU A 352 12.92 7.92 -6.30
CA LEU A 352 11.61 8.14 -6.92
C LEU A 352 10.81 6.84 -7.09
N ALA A 353 11.50 5.73 -7.38
CA ALA A 353 10.91 4.40 -7.51
C ALA A 353 10.12 3.96 -6.27
N LYS A 354 10.41 4.50 -5.08
CA LYS A 354 9.63 4.22 -3.87
C LYS A 354 8.15 4.63 -4.02
N GLY A 355 7.83 5.61 -4.86
CA GLY A 355 6.45 5.99 -5.17
C GLY A 355 5.64 4.92 -5.90
N LEU A 356 6.31 3.90 -6.43
CA LEU A 356 5.69 2.77 -7.10
C LEU A 356 5.19 1.71 -6.11
N SER A 357 5.67 1.73 -4.85
CA SER A 357 5.20 0.80 -3.81
C SER A 357 3.72 1.04 -3.46
N ARG A 358 3.01 -0.03 -3.11
CA ARG A 358 1.59 0.01 -2.69
C ARG A 358 1.51 -0.13 -1.17
N VAL A 359 0.97 0.90 -0.51
CA VAL A 359 0.79 0.86 0.95
C VAL A 359 -0.46 0.04 1.23
N VAL A 360 -0.27 -1.14 1.82
CA VAL A 360 -1.35 -2.08 2.13
C VAL A 360 -1.92 -1.80 3.51
N VAL A 361 -1.05 -1.48 4.48
CA VAL A 361 -1.42 -1.32 5.88
C VAL A 361 -0.86 -0.03 6.44
N ASN A 362 -1.73 0.74 7.09
CA ASN A 362 -1.37 1.79 8.05
C ASN A 362 -1.44 1.18 9.46
N LYS A 363 -0.29 0.95 10.10
CA LYS A 363 -0.22 0.57 11.53
C LYS A 363 -0.48 1.83 12.35
N LEU A 364 -1.53 1.80 13.18
CA LEU A 364 -2.02 2.99 13.85
C LEU A 364 -1.24 3.23 15.15
N ASP A 365 -0.49 4.31 15.19
CA ASP A 365 0.09 4.84 16.41
C ASP A 365 -0.95 5.76 17.08
N TYR A 366 -1.40 5.34 18.25
CA TYR A 366 -2.42 6.03 19.04
C TYR A 366 -1.88 6.58 20.37
N THR A 367 -0.55 6.53 20.60
CA THR A 367 0.06 7.03 21.85
C THR A 367 0.96 8.24 21.63
N SER A 368 1.59 8.40 20.47
CA SER A 368 2.39 9.59 20.17
C SER A 368 1.55 10.87 20.14
N VAL A 369 2.16 11.98 20.55
CA VAL A 369 1.49 13.29 20.66
C VAL A 369 2.25 14.33 19.84
N GLY A 370 1.59 14.90 18.83
CA GLY A 370 2.20 15.88 17.95
C GLY A 370 3.47 15.34 17.28
N GLU A 371 4.56 16.10 17.36
CA GLU A 371 5.84 15.70 16.76
C GLU A 371 6.64 14.70 17.63
N GLU A 372 6.26 14.52 18.91
CA GLU A 372 6.93 13.57 19.82
C GLU A 372 6.46 12.15 19.56
N GLU A 373 7.39 11.29 19.16
CA GLU A 373 7.14 9.88 18.84
C GLU A 373 7.35 9.01 20.09
N ASP A 374 6.32 8.26 20.47
CA ASP A 374 6.36 7.25 21.52
C ASP A 374 6.58 5.88 20.88
N SER A 375 7.85 5.56 20.59
CA SER A 375 8.22 4.31 19.90
C SER A 375 8.03 3.06 20.74
N ASP A 376 8.00 3.21 22.06
CA ASP A 376 7.75 2.14 23.04
C ASP A 376 6.26 2.08 23.44
N GLY A 377 5.43 2.88 22.77
CA GLY A 377 4.01 2.98 22.99
C GLY A 377 3.30 1.65 22.80
N ASP A 378 2.14 1.50 23.44
CA ASP A 378 1.41 0.24 23.46
C ASP A 378 1.00 -0.25 22.05
N TRP A 379 0.89 0.66 21.09
CA TRP A 379 0.63 0.34 19.69
C TRP A 379 1.75 -0.47 19.02
N ASN A 380 2.97 -0.43 19.57
CA ASN A 380 4.20 -0.94 18.94
C ASN A 380 4.88 -2.08 19.71
N ARG A 381 4.16 -2.86 20.52
CA ARG A 381 4.73 -4.01 21.25
C ARG A 381 5.47 -5.02 20.36
N HIS A 382 5.07 -5.11 19.09
CA HIS A 382 5.70 -5.96 18.07
C HIS A 382 6.17 -5.09 16.88
N PRO A 383 7.34 -4.43 16.94
CA PRO A 383 7.77 -3.49 15.88
C PRO A 383 7.88 -4.09 14.47
N HIS A 384 8.09 -5.40 14.36
CA HIS A 384 8.28 -6.09 13.08
C HIS A 384 7.04 -6.83 12.57
N ASP A 385 5.92 -6.81 13.29
CA ASP A 385 4.70 -7.58 12.99
C ASP A 385 4.20 -7.44 11.53
N ILE A 386 3.65 -6.28 11.20
CA ILE A 386 3.04 -5.98 9.91
C ILE A 386 4.11 -5.88 8.83
N THR A 387 5.30 -5.38 9.14
CA THR A 387 6.39 -5.31 8.17
C THR A 387 6.74 -6.71 7.66
N ASN A 388 6.91 -7.69 8.57
CA ASN A 388 7.18 -9.07 8.20
C ASN A 388 5.98 -9.74 7.51
N LEU A 389 4.75 -9.48 7.95
CA LEU A 389 3.56 -9.99 7.29
C LEU A 389 3.47 -9.50 5.83
N ILE A 390 3.67 -8.20 5.59
CA ILE A 390 3.61 -7.63 4.24
C ILE A 390 4.77 -8.12 3.38
N GLU A 391 5.99 -8.22 3.92
CA GLU A 391 7.11 -8.85 3.20
C GLU A 391 6.79 -10.29 2.79
N LYS A 392 6.17 -11.09 3.68
CA LYS A 392 5.73 -12.44 3.31
C LYS A 392 4.70 -12.41 2.18
N ILE A 393 3.74 -11.50 2.20
CA ILE A 393 2.70 -11.39 1.18
C ILE A 393 3.30 -10.94 -0.16
N ASP A 394 4.30 -10.06 -0.16
CA ASP A 394 5.00 -9.60 -1.36
C ASP A 394 5.69 -10.76 -2.11
N THR A 395 6.01 -11.87 -1.43
CA THR A 395 6.53 -13.11 -2.06
C THR A 395 5.47 -13.95 -2.77
N LEU A 396 4.19 -13.63 -2.66
CA LEU A 396 3.10 -14.48 -3.15
C LEU A 396 2.73 -14.14 -4.60
N ARG A 397 2.51 -15.21 -5.38
CA ARG A 397 2.02 -15.08 -6.76
C ARG A 397 0.60 -14.51 -6.79
N GLY A 398 0.33 -13.60 -7.71
CA GLY A 398 -1.00 -13.00 -7.91
C GLY A 398 -1.25 -11.75 -7.08
N TRP A 399 -0.32 -11.41 -6.19
CA TRP A 399 -0.23 -10.08 -5.58
C TRP A 399 0.62 -9.17 -6.47
N PRO A 400 0.33 -7.86 -6.48
CA PRO A 400 1.19 -6.91 -7.15
C PRO A 400 2.51 -6.76 -6.40
N PRO A 401 3.62 -6.48 -7.11
CA PRO A 401 4.93 -6.34 -6.48
C PRO A 401 5.04 -5.06 -5.66
N ARG A 402 6.02 -5.04 -4.74
CA ARG A 402 6.43 -3.90 -3.91
C ARG A 402 5.33 -3.43 -2.96
N LEU A 403 4.74 -4.38 -2.25
CA LEU A 403 3.88 -4.10 -1.12
C LEU A 403 4.68 -3.48 0.02
N THR A 404 4.07 -2.57 0.77
CA THR A 404 4.67 -1.95 1.96
C THR A 404 3.59 -1.67 3.00
N SER A 405 3.98 -1.55 4.25
CA SER A 405 3.18 -0.89 5.28
C SER A 405 3.77 0.51 5.56
N GLN A 406 3.13 1.24 6.47
CA GLN A 406 3.69 2.43 7.13
C GLN A 406 3.02 2.63 8.50
N VAL A 407 3.66 3.40 9.37
CA VAL A 407 3.03 3.87 10.61
C VAL A 407 2.26 5.18 10.35
N LEU A 408 1.04 5.26 10.87
CA LEU A 408 0.20 6.45 10.86
C LEU A 408 -0.10 6.88 12.29
N SER A 409 0.41 8.03 12.71
CA SER A 409 0.21 8.57 14.05
C SER A 409 -1.03 9.44 14.13
N LEU A 410 -2.01 9.06 14.96
CA LEU A 410 -3.25 9.83 15.16
C LEU A 410 -2.95 11.23 15.68
N GLY A 411 -2.00 11.38 16.61
CA GLY A 411 -1.61 12.66 17.20
C GLY A 411 -0.99 13.65 16.20
N ARG A 412 -0.69 13.22 14.96
CA ARG A 412 -0.18 14.06 13.88
C ARG A 412 -1.22 14.43 12.83
N LEU A 413 -2.41 13.81 12.87
CA LEU A 413 -3.45 14.07 11.87
C LEU A 413 -4.18 15.36 12.19
N ASP A 414 -4.43 16.15 11.16
CA ASP A 414 -5.36 17.27 11.24
C ASP A 414 -6.79 16.80 10.89
N ALA A 415 -7.80 17.40 11.53
CA ALA A 415 -9.19 16.99 11.34
C ALA A 415 -9.71 17.12 9.90
N ALA A 416 -9.12 18.01 9.09
CA ALA A 416 -9.55 18.23 7.71
C ALA A 416 -9.05 17.12 6.76
N ASN A 417 -7.92 16.49 7.08
CA ASN A 417 -7.26 15.52 6.22
C ASN A 417 -7.14 14.12 6.84
N ALA A 418 -7.49 13.93 8.12
CA ALA A 418 -7.28 12.68 8.86
C ALA A 418 -7.75 11.44 8.09
N VAL A 419 -9.00 11.44 7.63
CA VAL A 419 -9.59 10.29 6.91
C VAL A 419 -8.95 10.10 5.54
N ARG A 420 -8.59 11.19 4.84
CA ARG A 420 -7.85 11.11 3.58
C ARG A 420 -6.48 10.47 3.77
N ASP A 421 -5.79 10.82 4.85
CA ASP A 421 -4.48 10.25 5.18
C ASP A 421 -4.58 8.80 5.65
N MET A 422 -5.66 8.43 6.37
CA MET A 422 -6.00 7.04 6.68
C MET A 422 -6.24 6.21 5.41
N ASN A 423 -6.96 6.77 4.43
CA ASN A 423 -7.27 6.14 3.14
C ASN A 423 -6.08 5.99 2.19
N GLN A 424 -4.87 6.41 2.58
CA GLN A 424 -3.65 6.06 1.86
C GLN A 424 -3.32 4.56 1.92
N ALA A 425 -3.94 3.83 2.85
CA ALA A 425 -3.90 2.37 2.91
C ALA A 425 -5.31 1.79 3.03
N PRO A 426 -5.62 0.67 2.36
CA PRO A 426 -6.93 0.02 2.46
C PRO A 426 -7.18 -0.64 3.83
N VAL A 427 -6.13 -0.85 4.63
CA VAL A 427 -6.22 -1.47 5.95
C VAL A 427 -5.60 -0.57 7.02
N LEU A 428 -6.35 -0.28 8.09
CA LEU A 428 -5.83 0.18 9.36
C LEU A 428 -5.58 -1.02 10.27
N TYR A 429 -4.36 -1.15 10.77
CA TYR A 429 -4.00 -2.17 11.75
C TYR A 429 -3.91 -1.53 13.14
N ILE A 430 -4.65 -2.10 14.10
CA ILE A 430 -4.67 -1.64 15.50
C ILE A 430 -4.25 -2.81 16.38
N SER A 431 -3.17 -2.65 17.11
CA SER A 431 -2.66 -3.66 18.05
C SER A 431 -2.33 -3.01 19.38
N GLY A 432 -2.47 -3.75 20.46
CA GLY A 432 -2.11 -3.27 21.79
C GLY A 432 -2.37 -4.29 22.87
N ARG A 433 -1.77 -4.07 24.03
CA ARG A 433 -2.09 -4.79 25.27
C ARG A 433 -3.29 -4.18 25.95
N ASP A 434 -3.36 -2.87 25.97
CA ASP A 434 -4.35 -2.09 26.70
C ASP A 434 -5.32 -1.38 25.77
N SER A 435 -6.47 -1.01 26.31
CA SER A 435 -7.49 -0.29 25.57
C SER A 435 -6.90 0.98 24.94
N PRO A 436 -6.98 1.16 23.60
CA PRO A 436 -6.42 2.33 22.96
C PRO A 436 -7.18 3.59 23.44
N PRO A 437 -6.47 4.64 23.90
CA PRO A 437 -7.08 5.86 24.45
C PRO A 437 -7.66 6.76 23.35
N LEU A 438 -8.66 6.27 22.62
CA LEU A 438 -9.27 6.96 21.50
C LEU A 438 -10.32 8.00 21.96
N THR A 439 -10.09 9.26 21.60
CA THR A 439 -11.05 10.37 21.75
C THR A 439 -12.26 10.16 20.84
N ASP A 440 -13.37 10.86 21.10
CA ASP A 440 -14.56 10.77 20.24
C ASP A 440 -14.27 11.27 18.81
N GLU A 441 -13.34 12.21 18.66
CA GLU A 441 -12.85 12.64 17.35
C GLU A 441 -12.13 11.50 16.62
N HIS A 442 -11.22 10.78 17.27
CA HIS A 442 -10.58 9.60 16.69
C HIS A 442 -11.60 8.52 16.28
N VAL A 443 -12.60 8.27 17.14
CA VAL A 443 -13.68 7.33 16.82
C VAL A 443 -14.47 7.79 15.59
N SER A 444 -14.74 9.08 15.45
CA SER A 444 -15.42 9.63 14.28
C SER A 444 -14.61 9.43 12.98
N TRP A 445 -13.29 9.60 13.04
CA TRP A 445 -12.40 9.37 11.89
C TRP A 445 -12.37 7.90 11.49
N LEU A 446 -12.23 6.98 12.46
CA LEU A 446 -12.29 5.54 12.20
C LEU A 446 -13.64 5.15 11.59
N ARG A 447 -14.73 5.74 12.07
CA ARG A 447 -16.07 5.47 11.54
C ARG A 447 -16.21 5.96 10.09
N GLN A 448 -15.73 7.16 9.79
CA GLN A 448 -15.74 7.74 8.45
C GLN A 448 -14.80 6.97 7.50
N TYR A 449 -13.65 6.50 7.98
CA TYR A 449 -12.74 5.63 7.24
C TYR A 449 -13.44 4.34 6.78
N ILE A 450 -14.16 3.65 7.69
CA ILE A 450 -14.97 2.48 7.34
C ILE A 450 -16.07 2.83 6.34
N ASP A 451 -16.74 3.98 6.53
CA ASP A 451 -17.74 4.48 5.58
C ASP A 451 -17.15 4.65 4.18
N GLU A 452 -15.91 5.14 4.06
CA GLU A 452 -15.22 5.36 2.79
C GLU A 452 -14.62 4.08 2.17
N GLY A 453 -14.88 2.91 2.75
CA GLY A 453 -14.43 1.62 2.22
C GLY A 453 -13.15 1.09 2.85
N GLY A 454 -12.58 1.81 3.82
CA GLY A 454 -11.45 1.35 4.62
C GLY A 454 -11.76 0.09 5.43
N PHE A 455 -10.75 -0.69 5.80
CA PHE A 455 -10.89 -1.91 6.58
C PHE A 455 -10.07 -1.83 7.86
N ILE A 456 -10.63 -2.22 9.00
CA ILE A 456 -9.87 -2.28 10.27
C ILE A 456 -9.54 -3.71 10.60
N PHE A 457 -8.26 -4.01 10.82
CA PHE A 457 -7.82 -5.26 11.41
C PHE A 457 -7.25 -4.98 12.80
N ALA A 458 -7.90 -5.48 13.84
CA ALA A 458 -7.44 -5.34 15.21
C ALA A 458 -6.91 -6.67 15.77
N VAL A 459 -5.82 -6.61 16.52
CA VAL A 459 -5.20 -7.78 17.16
C VAL A 459 -4.85 -7.45 18.60
N SER A 460 -5.42 -8.19 19.54
CA SER A 460 -4.98 -8.13 20.94
C SER A 460 -3.55 -8.65 21.02
N SER A 461 -2.66 -7.86 21.61
CA SER A 461 -1.26 -8.21 21.82
C SER A 461 -1.00 -8.39 23.31
N CYS A 462 0.01 -9.18 23.69
CA CYS A 462 0.50 -9.28 25.06
C CYS A 462 -0.59 -9.54 26.11
N SER A 463 -0.91 -10.83 26.33
CA SER A 463 -2.00 -11.28 27.21
C SER A 463 -2.08 -10.55 28.57
N GLY A 464 -3.30 -10.42 29.09
CA GLY A 464 -3.55 -9.89 30.44
C GLY A 464 -3.71 -8.36 30.53
N GLY A 465 -3.94 -7.68 29.41
CA GLY A 465 -4.33 -6.27 29.36
C GLY A 465 -5.81 -6.05 29.05
N THR A 466 -6.17 -4.78 28.81
CA THR A 466 -7.57 -4.32 28.62
C THR A 466 -8.00 -4.18 27.15
N PHE A 467 -7.17 -4.57 26.19
CA PHE A 467 -7.44 -4.37 24.76
C PHE A 467 -8.74 -5.04 24.28
N ASP A 468 -9.00 -6.30 24.64
CA ASP A 468 -10.23 -7.01 24.21
C ASP A 468 -11.50 -6.27 24.66
N GLN A 469 -11.54 -5.87 25.94
CA GLN A 469 -12.65 -5.10 26.48
C GLN A 469 -12.77 -3.75 25.76
N GLY A 470 -11.68 -3.00 25.66
CA GLY A 470 -11.64 -1.69 25.02
C GLY A 470 -12.08 -1.71 23.56
N PHE A 471 -11.64 -2.72 22.80
CA PHE A 471 -12.01 -2.87 21.41
C PHE A 471 -13.50 -3.24 21.26
N ARG A 472 -14.04 -4.09 22.15
CA ARG A 472 -15.48 -4.39 22.18
C ARG A 472 -16.32 -3.16 22.52
N GLU A 473 -15.84 -2.29 23.41
CA GLU A 473 -16.50 -1.02 23.77
C GLU A 473 -16.38 0.04 22.67
N LEU A 474 -15.32 -0.01 21.85
CA LEU A 474 -15.14 0.85 20.68
C LEU A 474 -16.24 0.63 19.62
N ILE A 475 -16.67 -0.61 19.41
CA ILE A 475 -17.64 -0.93 18.34
C ILE A 475 -18.99 -0.20 18.55
N PRO A 476 -19.65 -0.24 19.72
CA PRO A 476 -20.85 0.57 19.97
C PRO A 476 -20.62 2.08 19.89
N ARG A 477 -19.41 2.58 20.19
CA ARG A 477 -19.08 4.01 19.99
C ARG A 477 -19.01 4.38 18.52
N MET A 478 -18.52 3.48 17.66
CA MET A 478 -18.51 3.66 16.20
C MET A 478 -19.91 3.50 15.61
N PHE A 479 -20.74 2.60 16.15
CA PHE A 479 -22.08 2.27 15.64
C PHE A 479 -23.16 2.47 16.73
N PRO A 480 -23.42 3.72 17.15
CA PRO A 480 -24.30 4.02 18.29
C PRO A 480 -25.76 3.63 18.06
N ASP A 481 -26.21 3.58 16.81
CA ASP A 481 -27.58 3.20 16.44
C ASP A 481 -27.80 1.67 16.48
N GLY A 482 -26.74 0.88 16.68
CA GLY A 482 -26.80 -0.59 16.74
C GLY A 482 -26.87 -1.28 15.39
N ASP A 483 -26.66 -0.54 14.29
CA ASP A 483 -26.71 -1.05 12.91
C ASP A 483 -25.60 -2.08 12.60
N ALA A 484 -24.54 -2.13 13.40
CA ALA A 484 -23.48 -3.11 13.29
C ALA A 484 -22.97 -3.56 14.68
N SER A 485 -22.56 -4.82 14.79
CA SER A 485 -22.06 -5.39 16.05
C SER A 485 -20.93 -6.38 15.78
N LEU A 486 -20.06 -6.55 16.79
CA LEU A 486 -18.95 -7.48 16.72
C LEU A 486 -19.44 -8.91 16.99
N GLN A 487 -19.28 -9.81 16.01
CA GLN A 487 -19.76 -11.18 16.08
C GLN A 487 -18.66 -12.16 15.71
N ARG A 488 -18.70 -13.37 16.28
CA ARG A 488 -17.75 -14.42 15.90
C ARG A 488 -17.99 -14.85 14.45
N LEU A 489 -16.95 -14.83 13.64
CA LEU A 489 -17.01 -15.26 12.24
C LEU A 489 -17.25 -16.77 12.17
N GLN A 490 -18.20 -17.15 11.31
CA GLN A 490 -18.53 -18.55 11.09
C GLN A 490 -17.47 -19.22 10.19
N PRO A 491 -17.24 -20.54 10.30
CA PRO A 491 -16.22 -21.25 9.53
C PRO A 491 -16.35 -21.15 8.00
N ASP A 492 -17.55 -20.87 7.49
CA ASP A 492 -17.83 -20.67 6.06
C ASP A 492 -17.54 -19.23 5.57
N HIS A 493 -17.20 -18.32 6.49
CA HIS A 493 -16.86 -16.94 6.16
C HIS A 493 -15.68 -16.89 5.14
N PRO A 494 -15.78 -16.06 4.07
CA PRO A 494 -14.77 -16.00 3.02
C PRO A 494 -13.34 -15.73 3.48
N VAL A 495 -13.16 -15.04 4.62
CA VAL A 495 -11.82 -14.75 5.16
C VAL A 495 -11.00 -16.03 5.35
N PHE A 496 -11.60 -17.13 5.79
CA PHE A 496 -10.89 -18.37 6.08
C PHE A 496 -10.35 -19.11 4.84
N ARG A 497 -10.65 -18.61 3.64
CA ARG A 497 -10.23 -19.18 2.37
C ARG A 497 -9.81 -18.14 1.34
N SER A 498 -9.56 -16.90 1.76
CA SER A 498 -9.29 -15.80 0.83
C SER A 498 -7.98 -15.98 0.07
N GLU A 499 -6.90 -16.43 0.73
CA GLU A 499 -5.62 -16.82 0.11
C GLU A 499 -5.31 -18.30 0.31
N TYR A 500 -5.31 -18.75 1.57
CA TYR A 500 -5.06 -20.11 2.00
C TYR A 500 -6.36 -20.74 2.50
N PRO A 501 -6.66 -22.00 2.15
CA PRO A 501 -7.79 -22.72 2.73
C PRO A 501 -7.44 -23.16 4.16
N LEU A 502 -8.00 -22.46 5.15
CA LEU A 502 -7.83 -22.80 6.57
C LEU A 502 -8.82 -23.91 6.94
N THR A 503 -8.38 -25.16 6.84
CA THR A 503 -9.22 -26.37 7.01
C THR A 503 -9.78 -26.58 8.42
N ASN A 504 -9.23 -25.89 9.43
CA ASN A 504 -9.72 -25.90 10.81
C ASN A 504 -10.25 -24.52 11.24
N ALA A 505 -11.09 -23.89 10.41
CA ALA A 505 -11.64 -22.58 10.69
C ALA A 505 -12.44 -22.50 12.00
N GLU A 506 -13.05 -23.60 12.45
CA GLU A 506 -13.76 -23.70 13.74
C GLU A 506 -12.86 -23.40 14.94
N GLY A 507 -11.58 -23.79 14.87
CA GLY A 507 -10.56 -23.55 15.89
C GLY A 507 -9.82 -22.23 15.73
N ILE A 508 -10.25 -21.33 14.84
CA ILE A 508 -9.66 -20.00 14.67
C ILE A 508 -10.66 -18.97 15.19
N GLU A 509 -10.25 -18.22 16.22
CA GLU A 509 -11.10 -17.21 16.81
C GLU A 509 -10.91 -15.87 16.09
N LEU A 510 -11.81 -15.55 15.17
CA LEU A 510 -11.94 -14.22 14.58
C LEU A 510 -13.34 -13.68 14.82
N TYR A 511 -13.41 -12.39 15.14
CA TYR A 511 -14.65 -11.63 15.20
C TYR A 511 -14.70 -10.65 14.03
N GLY A 512 -15.90 -10.37 13.54
CA GLY A 512 -16.17 -9.44 12.47
C GLY A 512 -17.27 -8.46 12.81
N VAL A 513 -17.19 -7.26 12.25
CA VAL A 513 -18.31 -6.32 12.17
C VAL A 513 -18.74 -6.24 10.72
N ASP A 514 -19.95 -6.71 10.45
CA ASP A 514 -20.57 -6.56 9.14
C ASP A 514 -21.13 -5.14 9.01
N PHE A 515 -20.66 -4.41 8.02
CA PHE A 515 -21.14 -3.08 7.68
C PHE A 515 -21.23 -2.97 6.15
N GLY A 516 -22.42 -2.62 5.66
CA GLY A 516 -22.70 -2.66 4.23
C GLY A 516 -22.63 -4.08 3.65
N CYS A 517 -21.95 -4.24 2.50
CA CYS A 517 -21.84 -5.50 1.78
C CYS A 517 -20.73 -6.43 2.31
N ARG A 518 -20.03 -6.10 3.39
CA ARG A 518 -18.83 -6.85 3.81
C ARG A 518 -18.62 -6.80 5.31
N THR A 519 -17.75 -7.67 5.78
CA THR A 519 -17.12 -7.52 7.09
C THR A 519 -16.09 -6.40 6.95
N SER A 520 -16.31 -5.25 7.57
CA SER A 520 -15.43 -4.08 7.42
C SER A 520 -14.40 -3.97 8.55
N ILE A 521 -14.63 -4.68 9.65
CA ILE A 521 -13.72 -4.77 10.79
C ILE A 521 -13.52 -6.24 11.10
N ILE A 522 -12.28 -6.70 11.22
CA ILE A 522 -11.94 -8.01 11.80
C ILE A 522 -11.12 -7.79 13.06
N TYR A 523 -11.40 -8.58 14.08
CA TYR A 523 -10.68 -8.58 15.35
C TYR A 523 -10.23 -10.01 15.71
N SER A 524 -8.97 -10.15 16.11
CA SER A 524 -8.44 -11.37 16.71
C SER A 524 -8.04 -11.14 18.17
N PRO A 525 -8.53 -11.96 19.12
CA PRO A 525 -8.01 -12.00 20.47
C PRO A 525 -6.68 -12.77 20.57
N GLU A 526 -6.29 -13.54 19.54
CA GLU A 526 -4.99 -14.22 19.49
C GLU A 526 -3.89 -13.22 19.06
N ASP A 527 -2.74 -13.23 19.76
CA ASP A 527 -1.58 -12.38 19.44
C ASP A 527 -0.84 -12.87 18.19
N HIS A 528 -1.41 -12.57 17.03
CA HIS A 528 -0.79 -12.86 15.75
C HIS A 528 0.46 -12.01 15.50
N GLY A 529 0.52 -10.80 16.08
CA GLY A 529 1.63 -9.86 15.89
C GLY A 529 2.96 -10.43 16.38
N CYS A 530 2.97 -11.05 17.55
CA CYS A 530 4.14 -11.74 18.09
C CYS A 530 4.66 -12.85 17.14
N LEU A 531 3.75 -13.64 16.57
CA LEU A 531 4.13 -14.70 15.63
C LEU A 531 4.60 -14.14 14.28
N TRP A 532 4.04 -13.03 13.79
CA TRP A 532 4.54 -12.38 12.58
C TRP A 532 5.91 -11.73 12.80
N GLN A 533 6.17 -11.19 13.99
CA GLN A 533 7.49 -10.66 14.36
C GLN A 533 8.58 -11.73 14.23
N LYS A 534 8.29 -12.99 14.58
CA LYS A 534 9.23 -14.13 14.42
C LYS A 534 9.41 -14.60 12.98
N TRP A 535 8.59 -14.15 12.03
CA TRP A 535 8.71 -14.56 10.63
C TRP A 535 9.99 -14.00 9.99
N MET A 536 10.67 -14.85 9.22
CA MET A 536 11.87 -14.51 8.45
C MET A 536 11.84 -15.25 7.12
N HIS A 537 12.46 -14.70 6.07
CA HIS A 537 12.64 -15.39 4.79
C HIS A 537 13.33 -16.75 4.96
N HIS A 538 14.37 -16.76 5.80
CA HIS A 538 15.10 -17.95 6.22
C HIS A 538 15.28 -17.88 7.73
N HIS A 539 14.64 -18.82 8.45
CA HIS A 539 14.70 -18.87 9.92
C HIS A 539 15.97 -19.58 10.41
N PRO A 540 16.39 -19.37 11.68
CA PRO A 540 17.53 -20.08 12.28
C PRO A 540 17.38 -21.60 12.16
N ARG A 541 18.50 -22.31 11.92
CA ARG A 541 18.49 -23.78 11.71
C ARG A 541 17.96 -24.58 12.91
N ASP A 542 18.04 -24.01 14.11
CA ASP A 542 17.67 -24.60 15.39
C ASP A 542 16.27 -24.20 15.87
N ARG A 543 15.50 -23.45 15.07
CA ARG A 543 14.09 -23.14 15.37
C ARG A 543 13.27 -24.42 15.49
N SER A 544 12.42 -24.49 16.52
CA SER A 544 11.56 -25.66 16.75
C SER A 544 10.46 -25.78 15.70
N ASP A 545 10.13 -27.02 15.31
CA ASP A 545 9.05 -27.31 14.36
C ASP A 545 7.70 -26.75 14.85
N ASP A 546 7.43 -26.79 16.15
CA ASP A 546 6.20 -26.25 16.74
C ASP A 546 6.06 -24.74 16.49
N LEU A 547 7.13 -23.97 16.73
CA LEU A 547 7.15 -22.55 16.43
C LEU A 547 6.97 -22.28 14.94
N VAL A 548 7.63 -23.07 14.06
CA VAL A 548 7.44 -22.96 12.60
C VAL A 548 5.97 -23.12 12.22
N GLN A 549 5.28 -24.13 12.76
CA GLN A 549 3.86 -24.36 12.46
C GLN A 549 2.96 -23.24 13.01
N ARG A 550 3.27 -22.68 14.18
CA ARG A 550 2.54 -21.53 14.74
C ARG A 550 2.71 -20.28 13.89
N ILE A 551 3.94 -19.95 13.51
CA ILE A 551 4.25 -18.83 12.61
C ILE A 551 3.50 -19.02 11.29
N LEU A 552 3.55 -20.23 10.71
CA LEU A 552 2.87 -20.54 9.46
C LEU A 552 1.35 -20.33 9.56
N ARG A 553 0.71 -20.90 10.59
CA ARG A 553 -0.74 -20.72 10.85
C ARG A 553 -1.10 -19.25 11.01
N SER A 554 -0.38 -18.52 11.85
CA SER A 554 -0.62 -17.09 12.08
C SER A 554 -0.46 -16.26 10.82
N THR A 555 0.58 -16.54 10.03
CA THR A 555 0.87 -15.82 8.78
C THR A 555 -0.17 -16.11 7.71
N MET A 556 -0.68 -17.36 7.64
CA MET A 556 -1.81 -17.70 6.75
C MET A 556 -3.09 -16.95 7.15
N ILE A 557 -3.38 -16.83 8.44
CA ILE A 557 -4.52 -16.05 8.95
C ILE A 557 -4.38 -14.57 8.56
N GLY A 558 -3.23 -13.95 8.87
CA GLY A 558 -2.96 -12.56 8.51
C GLY A 558 -3.06 -12.32 7.01
N THR A 559 -2.48 -13.21 6.20
CA THR A 559 -2.55 -13.13 4.73
C THR A 559 -3.98 -13.23 4.22
N ASN A 560 -4.78 -14.12 4.81
CA ASN A 560 -6.19 -14.27 4.46
C ASN A 560 -7.01 -13.01 4.77
N VAL A 561 -6.77 -12.37 5.91
CA VAL A 561 -7.40 -11.10 6.27
C VAL A 561 -7.00 -10.02 5.26
N MET A 562 -5.71 -9.91 4.90
CA MET A 562 -5.25 -8.95 3.89
C MET A 562 -5.86 -9.24 2.51
N ALA A 563 -5.91 -10.51 2.09
CA ALA A 563 -6.53 -10.92 0.82
C ALA A 563 -8.01 -10.57 0.78
N TYR A 564 -8.74 -10.81 1.88
CA TYR A 564 -10.15 -10.47 2.01
C TYR A 564 -10.37 -8.97 1.92
N ALA A 565 -9.58 -8.19 2.67
CA ALA A 565 -9.72 -6.74 2.78
C ALA A 565 -9.37 -6.01 1.48
N THR A 566 -8.38 -6.50 0.74
CA THR A 566 -7.82 -5.80 -0.44
C THR A 566 -8.18 -6.44 -1.77
N GLY A 567 -8.74 -7.64 -1.75
CA GLY A 567 -8.93 -8.44 -2.95
C GLY A 567 -7.66 -8.82 -3.69
N ARG A 568 -6.49 -8.77 -3.02
CA ARG A 568 -5.14 -8.88 -3.62
C ARG A 568 -4.77 -7.74 -4.56
N GLU A 569 -5.59 -6.68 -4.61
CA GLU A 569 -5.40 -5.52 -5.46
C GLU A 569 -5.32 -4.25 -4.61
N PRO A 570 -4.33 -4.12 -3.70
CA PRO A 570 -4.19 -2.92 -2.90
C PRO A 570 -4.04 -1.68 -3.83
N PRO A 571 -4.67 -0.56 -3.47
CA PRO A 571 -4.62 0.66 -4.27
C PRO A 571 -3.18 1.16 -4.38
N VAL A 572 -2.85 1.76 -5.51
CA VAL A 572 -1.52 2.36 -5.70
C VAL A 572 -1.47 3.65 -4.89
N LYS A 573 -0.37 3.88 -4.14
CA LYS A 573 -0.11 4.99 -3.20
C LYS A 573 -0.56 6.39 -3.65
N LEU A 574 -0.78 6.61 -4.95
CA LEU A 574 -1.17 7.92 -5.47
C LEU A 574 -2.28 7.89 -6.55
N ASN A 575 -3.06 6.80 -6.73
CA ASN A 575 -4.25 6.86 -7.62
C ASN A 575 -5.54 7.19 -6.86
N GLU A 576 -6.21 8.24 -7.37
CA GLU A 576 -7.65 8.54 -7.34
C GLU A 576 -8.38 8.44 -5.99
N SER A 577 -7.94 9.25 -5.03
CA SER A 577 -8.94 10.11 -4.37
C SER A 577 -9.09 11.32 -5.29
N GLY A 578 -10.08 11.25 -6.19
CA GLY A 578 -10.46 12.39 -7.02
C GLY A 578 -10.55 13.63 -6.14
N ASP A 579 -10.06 14.74 -6.68
CA ASP A 579 -10.06 16.08 -6.10
C ASP A 579 -11.49 16.44 -5.69
N ARG A 580 -11.93 15.94 -4.52
CA ARG A 580 -13.20 16.30 -3.90
C ARG A 580 -12.93 17.66 -3.31
N LYS A 581 -12.88 18.66 -4.19
CA LYS A 581 -12.97 20.06 -3.79
C LYS A 581 -14.10 20.12 -2.79
N GLU A 582 -13.80 20.50 -1.55
CA GLU A 582 -14.82 21.00 -0.64
C GLU A 582 -15.61 22.02 -1.43
N ARG A 583 -16.87 21.69 -1.71
CA ARG A 583 -17.74 22.56 -2.49
C ARG A 583 -18.99 22.83 -1.70
N PRO A 584 -19.49 24.08 -1.84
CA PRO A 584 -20.47 24.64 -0.93
C PRO A 584 -21.71 23.76 -0.93
N GLU A 585 -22.34 23.63 0.23
CA GLU A 585 -23.65 22.99 0.39
C GLU A 585 -24.54 23.30 -0.82
N ALA A 586 -24.95 22.25 -1.54
CA ALA A 586 -25.75 22.39 -2.74
C ALA A 586 -27.04 23.16 -2.39
N ARG A 587 -27.13 24.41 -2.88
CA ARG A 587 -28.39 25.15 -2.90
C ARG A 587 -29.39 24.34 -3.71
N ILE A 588 -30.40 23.81 -3.02
CA ILE A 588 -31.53 23.12 -3.64
C ILE A 588 -32.18 24.08 -4.64
N GLN A 589 -31.94 23.87 -5.93
CA GLN A 589 -32.71 24.51 -6.99
C GLN A 589 -34.00 23.71 -7.20
N ARG A 590 -35.15 24.39 -7.26
CA ARG A 590 -36.44 23.76 -7.58
C ARG A 590 -36.40 23.26 -9.03
N GLY A 591 -36.70 21.98 -9.26
CA GLY A 591 -36.79 21.36 -10.59
C GLY A 591 -35.90 20.14 -10.84
N LEU A 592 -35.19 19.62 -9.83
CA LEU A 592 -34.31 18.45 -9.96
C LEU A 592 -35.10 17.13 -9.93
N THR A 593 -34.71 16.16 -10.74
CA THR A 593 -35.26 14.78 -10.69
C THR A 593 -34.80 14.09 -9.41
N GLU A 594 -35.70 13.43 -8.69
CA GLU A 594 -35.39 12.63 -7.50
C GLU A 594 -35.45 11.13 -7.84
N ILE A 595 -34.47 10.35 -7.36
CA ILE A 595 -34.50 8.89 -7.40
C ILE A 595 -34.62 8.40 -5.96
N ALA A 596 -35.58 7.52 -5.71
CA ALA A 596 -35.82 6.98 -4.38
C ALA A 596 -35.40 5.51 -4.27
N GLN A 597 -34.86 5.14 -3.11
CA GLN A 597 -34.53 3.76 -2.76
C GLN A 597 -35.69 3.13 -1.99
N LEU A 598 -36.14 1.95 -2.43
CA LEU A 598 -37.23 1.24 -1.77
C LEU A 598 -36.75 0.49 -0.53
N ARG A 599 -37.44 0.68 0.60
CA ARG A 599 -37.24 -0.12 1.82
C ARG A 599 -37.92 -1.48 1.68
N HIS A 600 -37.22 -2.54 2.07
CA HIS A 600 -37.71 -3.92 2.10
C HIS A 600 -36.91 -4.79 3.08
N THR A 601 -37.39 -5.99 3.39
CA THR A 601 -36.79 -6.88 4.40
C THR A 601 -35.51 -7.60 3.95
N GLY A 602 -35.30 -7.75 2.63
CA GLY A 602 -34.13 -8.43 2.05
C GLY A 602 -32.77 -7.70 2.11
N GLY A 603 -32.54 -6.81 3.08
CA GLY A 603 -31.32 -6.02 3.16
C GLY A 603 -31.29 -4.81 2.23
N TRP A 604 -32.36 -4.01 2.25
CA TRP A 604 -32.51 -2.81 1.41
C TRP A 604 -31.40 -1.77 1.56
N ASP A 605 -30.64 -1.82 2.67
CA ASP A 605 -29.53 -0.91 2.97
C ASP A 605 -28.16 -1.61 2.97
N THR A 606 -28.01 -2.72 2.24
CA THR A 606 -26.73 -3.43 2.14
C THR A 606 -25.62 -2.61 1.46
N ALA A 607 -25.95 -1.59 0.67
CA ALA A 607 -25.02 -0.71 -0.04
C ALA A 607 -25.52 0.76 0.11
N PRO A 608 -25.41 1.34 1.31
CA PRO A 608 -26.05 2.61 1.68
C PRO A 608 -25.66 3.82 0.82
N LYS A 609 -24.45 3.80 0.25
CA LYS A 609 -23.87 4.86 -0.59
C LYS A 609 -24.06 4.60 -2.08
N ALA A 610 -24.50 3.42 -2.51
CA ALA A 610 -24.63 3.08 -3.92
C ALA A 610 -25.47 4.10 -4.69
N LEU A 611 -26.65 4.46 -4.16
CA LEU A 611 -27.51 5.47 -4.78
C LEU A 611 -26.84 6.85 -4.80
N ASN A 612 -26.24 7.31 -3.70
CA ASN A 612 -25.56 8.61 -3.68
C ASN A 612 -24.42 8.68 -4.71
N ASN A 613 -23.62 7.61 -4.83
CA ASN A 613 -22.52 7.53 -5.79
C ASN A 613 -23.03 7.49 -7.24
N LEU A 614 -24.15 6.79 -7.49
CA LEU A 614 -24.83 6.83 -8.79
C LEU A 614 -25.32 8.25 -9.14
N LEU A 615 -25.98 8.94 -8.22
CA LEU A 615 -26.45 10.32 -8.42
C LEU A 615 -25.28 11.28 -8.67
N GLN A 616 -24.16 11.06 -8.00
CA GLN A 616 -22.92 11.81 -8.25
C GLN A 616 -22.37 11.53 -9.66
N ALA A 617 -22.24 10.27 -10.05
CA ALA A 617 -21.75 9.88 -11.38
C ALA A 617 -22.64 10.43 -12.51
N LEU A 618 -23.96 10.44 -12.34
CA LEU A 618 -24.90 11.07 -13.26
C LEU A 618 -24.64 12.58 -13.41
N ASN A 619 -24.47 13.30 -12.31
CA ASN A 619 -24.20 14.74 -12.36
C ASN A 619 -22.87 15.04 -13.08
N GLU A 620 -21.84 14.22 -12.85
CA GLU A 620 -20.53 14.34 -13.51
C GLU A 620 -20.58 14.01 -15.01
N THR A 621 -21.40 13.03 -15.41
CA THR A 621 -21.41 12.49 -16.77
C THR A 621 -22.30 13.30 -17.73
N VAL A 622 -23.48 13.73 -17.27
CA VAL A 622 -24.53 14.29 -18.13
C VAL A 622 -25.01 15.68 -17.68
N GLY A 623 -24.46 16.23 -16.59
CA GLY A 623 -24.83 17.55 -16.07
C GLY A 623 -26.30 17.65 -15.68
N VAL A 624 -26.97 16.51 -15.46
CA VAL A 624 -28.38 16.47 -15.07
C VAL A 624 -28.48 17.02 -13.65
N GLY A 625 -29.37 18.00 -13.47
CA GLY A 625 -29.75 18.47 -12.16
C GLY A 625 -30.49 17.37 -11.39
N VAL A 626 -29.76 16.52 -10.70
CA VAL A 626 -30.29 15.48 -9.81
C VAL A 626 -30.00 15.88 -8.37
N SER A 627 -30.96 15.70 -7.47
CA SER A 627 -30.73 15.94 -6.04
C SER A 627 -29.71 14.93 -5.51
N PRO A 628 -28.61 15.35 -4.87
CA PRO A 628 -27.58 14.43 -4.36
C PRO A 628 -28.01 13.71 -3.05
N ARG A 629 -29.27 13.87 -2.61
CA ARG A 629 -29.75 13.28 -1.37
C ARG A 629 -30.43 11.94 -1.62
N ARG A 630 -29.84 10.88 -1.07
CA ARG A 630 -30.50 9.58 -0.84
C ARG A 630 -31.86 9.79 -0.19
N THR A 631 -32.91 9.29 -0.83
CA THR A 631 -34.27 9.31 -0.32
C THR A 631 -34.78 7.87 -0.21
N ALA A 632 -34.76 7.32 1.00
CA ALA A 632 -35.24 5.96 1.29
C ALA A 632 -36.71 5.97 1.71
N ILE A 633 -37.57 5.26 0.98
CA ILE A 633 -39.04 5.30 1.17
C ILE A 633 -39.65 3.91 1.30
N PRO A 634 -40.76 3.75 2.05
CA PRO A 634 -41.56 2.53 1.98
C PRO A 634 -42.20 2.39 0.60
N ILE A 635 -42.44 1.16 0.16
CA ILE A 635 -43.06 0.88 -1.16
C ILE A 635 -44.50 1.43 -1.23
N THR A 636 -45.19 1.53 -0.10
CA THR A 636 -46.55 2.08 0.01
C THR A 636 -46.59 3.61 0.11
N TYR A 637 -45.47 4.31 -0.16
CA TYR A 637 -45.40 5.76 -0.08
C TYR A 637 -46.44 6.42 -1.02
N GLN A 638 -47.27 7.31 -0.47
CA GLN A 638 -48.39 7.91 -1.21
C GLN A 638 -47.94 8.69 -2.45
N GLU A 639 -46.75 9.28 -2.39
CA GLU A 639 -46.17 10.06 -3.49
C GLU A 639 -45.08 9.28 -4.26
N LEU A 640 -45.11 7.94 -4.24
CA LEU A 640 -44.18 7.10 -5.02
C LEU A 640 -44.12 7.52 -6.50
N ARG A 641 -45.26 7.99 -7.04
CA ARG A 641 -45.40 8.47 -8.42
C ARG A 641 -44.60 9.72 -8.76
N ARG A 642 -44.05 10.47 -7.79
CA ARG A 642 -43.19 11.63 -8.09
C ARG A 642 -41.84 11.21 -8.66
N PHE A 643 -41.41 9.98 -8.37
CA PHE A 643 -40.11 9.46 -8.78
C PHE A 643 -40.28 8.80 -10.15
N PRO A 644 -39.51 9.19 -11.19
CA PRO A 644 -39.55 8.52 -12.48
C PRO A 644 -38.84 7.17 -12.46
N LEU A 645 -37.95 6.97 -11.49
CA LEU A 645 -37.24 5.72 -11.25
C LEU A 645 -37.12 5.48 -9.74
N VAL A 646 -37.27 4.21 -9.35
CA VAL A 646 -36.97 3.73 -8.01
C VAL A 646 -35.88 2.66 -8.06
N TYR A 647 -35.02 2.68 -7.05
CA TYR A 647 -33.88 1.78 -6.90
C TYR A 647 -34.12 0.74 -5.80
N MET A 648 -33.73 -0.50 -6.03
CA MET A 648 -33.89 -1.59 -5.07
C MET A 648 -32.72 -2.57 -5.16
N HIS A 649 -32.08 -2.91 -4.05
CA HIS A 649 -31.05 -3.93 -4.04
C HIS A 649 -31.09 -4.71 -2.74
N GLY A 650 -30.51 -5.90 -2.72
CA GLY A 650 -30.47 -6.67 -1.48
C GLY A 650 -29.57 -7.90 -1.55
N ARG A 651 -29.25 -8.41 -0.36
CA ARG A 651 -28.43 -9.61 -0.17
C ARG A 651 -29.22 -10.77 0.40
N TYR A 652 -30.31 -10.51 1.13
CA TYR A 652 -31.09 -11.53 1.82
C TYR A 652 -32.44 -11.71 1.15
N ARG A 653 -33.15 -12.78 1.50
CA ARG A 653 -34.49 -13.03 0.98
C ARG A 653 -35.41 -11.83 1.26
N SER A 654 -35.99 -11.25 0.22
CA SER A 654 -36.98 -10.19 0.35
C SER A 654 -38.39 -10.75 0.25
N GLN A 655 -39.31 -10.29 1.10
CA GLN A 655 -40.73 -10.60 0.99
C GLN A 655 -41.54 -9.32 1.14
N LEU A 656 -42.32 -8.99 0.11
CA LEU A 656 -43.26 -7.90 0.13
C LEU A 656 -44.64 -8.39 0.56
N SER A 657 -45.38 -7.55 1.29
CA SER A 657 -46.80 -7.75 1.55
C SER A 657 -47.64 -7.62 0.27
N GLN A 658 -48.89 -8.09 0.30
CA GLN A 658 -49.79 -7.91 -0.85
C GLN A 658 -49.99 -6.43 -1.19
N GLN A 659 -50.12 -5.58 -0.17
CA GLN A 659 -50.30 -4.14 -0.35
C GLN A 659 -49.08 -3.49 -1.04
N GLU A 660 -47.86 -3.88 -0.66
CA GLU A 660 -46.63 -3.38 -1.30
C GLU A 660 -46.51 -3.87 -2.75
N ARG A 661 -46.87 -5.13 -3.02
CA ARG A 661 -46.91 -5.66 -4.41
C ARG A 661 -47.89 -4.89 -5.28
N ASP A 662 -49.09 -4.64 -4.79
CA ASP A 662 -50.14 -3.93 -5.54
C ASP A 662 -49.71 -2.47 -5.79
N ALA A 663 -49.12 -1.80 -4.79
CA ALA A 663 -48.59 -0.45 -4.93
C ALA A 663 -47.46 -0.36 -5.97
N LEU A 664 -46.49 -1.28 -5.91
CA LEU A 664 -45.39 -1.31 -6.87
C LEU A 664 -45.87 -1.65 -8.29
N ARG A 665 -46.84 -2.55 -8.43
CA ARG A 665 -47.43 -2.92 -9.72
C ARG A 665 -48.19 -1.74 -10.34
N ASP A 666 -49.01 -1.04 -9.55
CA ASP A 666 -49.71 0.16 -10.01
C ASP A 666 -48.72 1.25 -10.45
N TYR A 667 -47.65 1.46 -9.68
CA TYR A 667 -46.59 2.41 -10.00
C TYR A 667 -45.92 2.09 -11.35
N LEU A 668 -45.45 0.85 -11.56
CA LEU A 668 -44.74 0.46 -12.77
C LEU A 668 -45.62 0.43 -14.03
N SER A 669 -46.93 0.18 -13.87
CA SER A 669 -47.89 0.15 -14.98
C SER A 669 -48.11 1.54 -15.62
N ARG A 670 -47.65 2.62 -14.99
CA ARG A 670 -47.95 4.01 -15.36
C ARG A 670 -46.81 4.78 -16.02
N GLY A 671 -45.67 4.15 -16.33
CA GLY A 671 -44.52 4.82 -16.96
C GLY A 671 -43.18 4.71 -16.24
N PRO A 672 -43.11 4.73 -14.90
CA PRO A 672 -41.85 4.64 -14.16
C PRO A 672 -41.10 3.31 -14.31
N VAL A 673 -39.83 3.30 -13.89
CA VAL A 673 -38.92 2.15 -13.94
C VAL A 673 -38.48 1.72 -12.54
N LEU A 674 -38.39 0.40 -12.31
CA LEU A 674 -37.67 -0.22 -11.20
C LEU A 674 -36.29 -0.67 -11.69
N PHE A 675 -35.23 -0.08 -11.14
CA PHE A 675 -33.86 -0.60 -11.29
C PHE A 675 -33.51 -1.42 -10.04
N ALA A 676 -33.15 -2.68 -10.23
CA ALA A 676 -32.71 -3.54 -9.14
C ALA A 676 -31.46 -4.36 -9.41
N ASP A 677 -30.71 -4.69 -8.36
CA ASP A 677 -29.58 -5.62 -8.44
C ASP A 677 -29.44 -6.53 -7.20
N ALA A 678 -28.82 -7.69 -7.39
CA ALA A 678 -28.48 -8.61 -6.31
C ALA A 678 -27.07 -8.31 -5.76
N CYS A 679 -26.99 -7.86 -4.52
CA CYS A 679 -25.72 -7.54 -3.89
C CYS A 679 -24.81 -8.77 -3.83
N CYS A 680 -23.56 -8.61 -4.27
CA CYS A 680 -22.57 -9.69 -4.41
C CYS A 680 -23.07 -10.94 -5.17
N GLY A 681 -24.05 -10.78 -6.07
CA GLY A 681 -24.65 -11.89 -6.82
C GLY A 681 -25.47 -12.87 -5.95
N SER A 682 -26.04 -12.39 -4.84
CA SER A 682 -26.76 -13.22 -3.88
C SER A 682 -27.87 -14.07 -4.52
N GLU A 683 -27.71 -15.39 -4.49
CA GLU A 683 -28.75 -16.33 -4.94
C GLU A 683 -30.03 -16.26 -4.10
N GLN A 684 -29.95 -15.83 -2.84
CA GLN A 684 -31.12 -15.70 -1.98
C GLN A 684 -32.00 -14.53 -2.41
N PHE A 685 -31.36 -13.38 -2.68
CA PHE A 685 -32.07 -12.21 -3.17
C PHE A 685 -32.57 -12.47 -4.60
N ASP A 686 -31.74 -13.00 -5.50
CA ASP A 686 -32.10 -13.31 -6.89
C ASP A 686 -33.35 -14.19 -6.98
N ARG A 687 -33.38 -15.30 -6.22
CA ARG A 687 -34.56 -16.17 -6.15
C ARG A 687 -35.79 -15.41 -5.66
N SER A 688 -35.66 -14.64 -4.58
CA SER A 688 -36.79 -13.90 -4.01
C SER A 688 -37.30 -12.77 -4.91
N PHE A 689 -36.42 -12.10 -5.66
CA PHE A 689 -36.77 -11.07 -6.61
C PHE A 689 -37.52 -11.65 -7.82
N ARG A 690 -37.06 -12.79 -8.36
CA ARG A 690 -37.76 -13.52 -9.41
C ARG A 690 -39.14 -13.99 -8.95
N ASP A 691 -39.25 -14.53 -7.74
CA ASP A 691 -40.54 -14.92 -7.14
C ASP A 691 -41.48 -13.71 -7.03
N LEU A 692 -40.96 -12.55 -6.58
CA LEU A 692 -41.71 -11.31 -6.49
C LEU A 692 -42.23 -10.85 -7.88
N MET A 693 -41.36 -10.87 -8.89
CA MET A 693 -41.73 -10.51 -10.25
C MET A 693 -42.81 -11.43 -10.82
N ASN A 694 -42.70 -12.75 -10.62
CA ASN A 694 -43.70 -13.72 -11.06
C ASN A 694 -45.07 -13.52 -10.35
N GLN A 695 -45.07 -13.10 -9.08
CA GLN A 695 -46.30 -12.77 -8.35
C GLN A 695 -46.97 -11.50 -8.89
N MET A 696 -46.18 -10.51 -9.32
CA MET A 696 -46.70 -9.26 -9.87
C MET A 696 -47.10 -9.37 -11.34
N TYR A 697 -46.37 -10.16 -12.12
CA TYR A 697 -46.51 -10.30 -13.58
C TYR A 697 -46.47 -11.78 -14.00
N PRO A 698 -47.52 -12.58 -13.69
CA PRO A 698 -47.52 -14.01 -14.01
C PRO A 698 -47.42 -14.32 -15.50
N ASP A 699 -47.87 -13.40 -16.36
CA ASP A 699 -47.84 -13.56 -17.82
C ASP A 699 -46.59 -12.93 -18.48
N ASN A 700 -45.79 -12.16 -17.73
CA ASN A 700 -44.57 -11.51 -18.22
C ASN A 700 -43.38 -11.85 -17.32
N SER A 701 -42.53 -12.75 -17.77
CA SER A 701 -41.31 -13.14 -17.05
C SER A 701 -40.15 -12.16 -17.30
N LEU A 702 -39.23 -12.09 -16.33
CA LEU A 702 -37.89 -11.51 -16.54
C LEU A 702 -37.20 -12.21 -17.71
N LYS A 703 -36.75 -11.44 -18.70
CA LYS A 703 -36.02 -11.93 -19.87
C LYS A 703 -34.73 -11.14 -20.08
N PRO A 704 -33.67 -11.74 -20.65
CA PRO A 704 -32.45 -11.00 -21.00
C PRO A 704 -32.76 -9.81 -21.92
N ILE A 705 -32.18 -8.64 -21.61
CA ILE A 705 -32.22 -7.47 -22.47
C ILE A 705 -31.20 -7.68 -23.61
N PRO A 706 -31.58 -7.55 -24.89
CA PRO A 706 -30.67 -7.74 -26.01
C PRO A 706 -29.44 -6.81 -25.95
N ALA A 707 -28.26 -7.31 -26.31
CA ALA A 707 -27.02 -6.55 -26.22
C ALA A 707 -26.95 -5.36 -27.21
N ASP A 708 -27.77 -5.38 -28.26
CA ASP A 708 -27.96 -4.31 -29.25
C ASP A 708 -29.08 -3.32 -28.89
N HIS A 709 -29.70 -3.48 -27.72
CA HIS A 709 -30.74 -2.58 -27.24
C HIS A 709 -30.21 -1.16 -27.00
N GLU A 710 -31.04 -0.13 -27.22
CA GLU A 710 -30.65 1.30 -27.10
C GLU A 710 -30.06 1.66 -25.73
N LEU A 711 -30.46 0.94 -24.68
CA LEU A 711 -29.93 1.08 -23.31
C LEU A 711 -28.39 0.93 -23.25
N PHE A 712 -27.77 0.17 -24.15
CA PHE A 712 -26.33 -0.07 -24.17
C PHE A 712 -25.58 0.79 -25.21
N SER A 713 -26.24 1.80 -25.79
CA SER A 713 -25.68 2.60 -26.87
C SER A 713 -25.30 4.03 -26.45
N GLU A 714 -24.43 4.67 -27.24
CA GLU A 714 -24.04 6.08 -27.06
C GLU A 714 -25.23 7.06 -27.12
N THR A 715 -26.36 6.68 -27.72
CA THR A 715 -27.53 7.57 -27.76
C THR A 715 -28.22 7.70 -26.40
N THR A 716 -28.07 6.70 -25.53
CA THR A 716 -28.56 6.74 -24.15
C THR A 716 -27.51 7.31 -23.21
N GLY A 717 -26.24 6.91 -23.36
CA GLY A 717 -25.15 7.37 -22.50
C GLY A 717 -23.80 6.84 -22.97
N HIS A 718 -23.35 5.73 -22.39
CA HIS A 718 -22.12 5.05 -22.77
C HIS A 718 -22.37 3.92 -23.76
N GLN A 719 -21.46 3.72 -24.72
CA GLN A 719 -21.40 2.48 -25.50
C GLN A 719 -20.95 1.33 -24.60
N LEU A 720 -21.76 0.28 -24.50
CA LEU A 720 -21.54 -0.87 -23.63
C LEU A 720 -21.62 -2.19 -24.39
N ASP A 721 -20.83 -2.32 -25.46
CA ASP A 721 -20.73 -3.59 -26.22
C ASP A 721 -20.18 -4.73 -25.36
N ARG A 722 -19.26 -4.38 -24.45
CA ARG A 722 -18.57 -5.32 -23.57
C ARG A 722 -18.36 -4.71 -22.19
N VAL A 723 -18.63 -5.53 -21.18
CA VAL A 723 -18.42 -5.23 -19.76
C VAL A 723 -17.65 -6.36 -19.10
N ARG A 724 -16.92 -6.01 -18.04
CA ARG A 724 -16.12 -6.92 -17.23
C ARG A 724 -16.93 -7.32 -16.00
N LEU A 725 -17.12 -8.63 -15.86
CA LEU A 725 -17.76 -9.27 -14.73
C LEU A 725 -16.70 -10.02 -13.92
N ARG A 726 -16.54 -9.67 -12.65
CA ARG A 726 -15.83 -10.49 -11.68
C ARG A 726 -16.74 -11.65 -11.28
N LYS A 727 -16.27 -12.88 -11.48
CA LYS A 727 -16.96 -14.09 -11.05
C LYS A 727 -16.05 -14.94 -10.18
N LEU A 728 -16.61 -15.48 -9.12
CA LEU A 728 -16.00 -16.53 -8.34
C LEU A 728 -15.88 -17.78 -9.21
N VAL A 729 -14.67 -18.33 -9.30
CA VAL A 729 -14.45 -19.62 -9.94
C VAL A 729 -15.03 -20.69 -9.03
N PRO A 730 -16.00 -21.52 -9.50
CA PRO A 730 -16.56 -22.58 -8.68
C PRO A 730 -15.45 -23.53 -8.23
N GLY A 731 -15.24 -23.61 -6.92
CA GLY A 731 -14.26 -24.48 -6.28
C GLY A 731 -14.87 -25.21 -5.09
N SER A 732 -14.21 -26.27 -4.62
CA SER A 732 -14.56 -26.91 -3.35
C SER A 732 -14.55 -25.88 -2.21
N ARG A 733 -15.36 -26.07 -1.17
CA ARG A 733 -15.27 -25.27 0.08
C ARG A 733 -13.88 -25.33 0.73
N THR A 734 -13.06 -26.31 0.35
CA THR A 734 -11.68 -26.51 0.80
C THR A 734 -10.62 -25.88 -0.10
N ALA A 735 -11.00 -25.20 -1.19
CA ALA A 735 -10.08 -24.49 -2.07
C ALA A 735 -10.02 -22.99 -1.73
N SER A 736 -8.89 -22.36 -2.03
CA SER A 736 -8.77 -20.90 -1.94
C SER A 736 -9.70 -20.20 -2.93
N LEU A 737 -10.16 -19.01 -2.58
CA LEU A 737 -11.03 -18.21 -3.44
C LEU A 737 -10.24 -17.72 -4.65
N GLN A 738 -10.65 -18.19 -5.82
CA GLN A 738 -10.20 -17.66 -7.09
C GLN A 738 -11.33 -16.88 -7.73
N THR A 739 -11.02 -15.67 -8.16
CA THR A 739 -11.89 -14.87 -9.00
C THR A 739 -11.31 -14.84 -10.40
N ARG A 740 -12.18 -14.73 -11.40
CA ARG A 740 -11.78 -14.40 -12.76
C ARG A 740 -12.63 -13.26 -13.26
N THR A 741 -12.00 -12.39 -14.04
CA THR A 741 -12.71 -11.33 -14.76
C THR A 741 -13.03 -11.83 -16.15
N GLU A 742 -14.32 -11.95 -16.47
CA GLU A 742 -14.82 -12.30 -17.79
C GLU A 742 -15.26 -11.03 -18.51
N THR A 743 -14.87 -10.87 -19.78
CA THR A 743 -15.34 -9.75 -20.61
C THR A 743 -16.35 -10.24 -21.63
N GLY A 744 -17.60 -9.79 -21.52
CA GLY A 744 -18.72 -10.20 -22.38
C GLY A 744 -19.77 -9.11 -22.53
N PRO A 745 -20.88 -9.36 -23.23
CA PRO A 745 -21.98 -8.39 -23.32
C PRO A 745 -22.59 -8.12 -21.93
N PRO A 746 -23.22 -6.95 -21.71
CA PRO A 746 -24.00 -6.68 -20.51
C PRO A 746 -25.04 -7.75 -20.22
N VAL A 747 -25.18 -8.13 -18.94
CA VAL A 747 -26.15 -9.13 -18.50
C VAL A 747 -27.18 -8.46 -17.61
N LEU A 748 -28.20 -7.89 -18.26
CA LEU A 748 -29.39 -7.37 -17.61
C LEU A 748 -30.61 -8.18 -18.05
N GLU A 749 -31.57 -8.31 -17.15
CA GLU A 749 -32.87 -8.87 -17.43
C GLU A 749 -33.94 -7.80 -17.20
N GLY A 750 -35.08 -7.90 -17.88
CA GLY A 750 -36.16 -6.97 -17.68
C GLY A 750 -37.54 -7.54 -17.93
N ILE A 751 -38.54 -6.79 -17.49
CA ILE A 751 -39.96 -7.01 -17.82
C ILE A 751 -40.41 -5.86 -18.69
N GLU A 752 -40.85 -6.21 -19.89
CA GLU A 752 -41.37 -5.25 -20.87
C GLU A 752 -42.87 -5.03 -20.65
N ILE A 753 -43.29 -3.76 -20.58
CA ILE A 753 -44.67 -3.33 -20.48
C ILE A 753 -44.86 -2.21 -21.50
N ASP A 754 -45.82 -2.36 -22.41
CA ASP A 754 -46.15 -1.37 -23.45
C ASP A 754 -44.95 -0.92 -24.31
N GLY A 755 -44.06 -1.85 -24.67
CA GLY A 755 -42.91 -1.57 -25.55
C GLY A 755 -41.67 -1.00 -24.85
N ARG A 756 -41.66 -0.94 -23.51
CA ARG A 756 -40.53 -0.46 -22.70
C ARG A 756 -40.22 -1.39 -21.53
N PHE A 757 -38.96 -1.47 -21.13
CA PHE A 757 -38.58 -2.15 -19.87
C PHE A 757 -39.03 -1.34 -18.64
N ALA A 758 -40.07 -1.81 -17.95
CA ALA A 758 -40.54 -1.23 -16.69
C ALA A 758 -39.78 -1.77 -15.47
N VAL A 759 -39.21 -2.97 -15.59
CA VAL A 759 -38.28 -3.54 -14.61
C VAL A 759 -36.98 -3.82 -15.32
N ILE A 760 -35.87 -3.37 -14.73
CA ILE A 760 -34.51 -3.67 -15.16
C ILE A 760 -33.78 -4.25 -13.95
N TYR A 761 -33.27 -5.46 -14.10
CA TYR A 761 -32.69 -6.24 -13.03
C TYR A 761 -31.33 -6.80 -13.42
N SER A 762 -30.37 -6.71 -12.49
CA SER A 762 -29.09 -7.38 -12.58
C SER A 762 -28.96 -8.47 -11.52
N ARG A 763 -28.78 -9.72 -11.95
CA ARG A 763 -28.38 -10.82 -11.05
C ARG A 763 -26.95 -10.69 -10.52
N TYR A 764 -26.15 -9.81 -11.12
CA TYR A 764 -24.77 -9.52 -10.71
C TYR A 764 -24.72 -8.17 -9.97
N ASP A 765 -23.81 -8.06 -9.02
CA ASP A 765 -23.67 -6.86 -8.21
C ASP A 765 -23.33 -5.62 -9.04
N ILE A 766 -24.10 -4.56 -8.85
CA ILE A 766 -23.81 -3.18 -9.27
C ILE A 766 -23.66 -2.31 -8.03
N SER A 767 -24.49 -2.54 -7.01
CA SER A 767 -24.54 -1.80 -5.76
C SER A 767 -23.21 -1.72 -5.02
N CYS A 768 -22.58 -2.86 -4.69
CA CYS A 768 -21.34 -2.84 -3.91
C CYS A 768 -20.14 -2.33 -4.75
N ALA A 769 -20.19 -2.53 -6.07
CA ALA A 769 -19.24 -1.93 -7.02
C ALA A 769 -19.34 -0.39 -7.07
N LEU A 770 -20.56 0.18 -7.03
CA LEU A 770 -20.76 1.64 -6.91
C LEU A 770 -20.19 2.21 -5.61
N GLU A 771 -20.08 1.40 -4.55
CA GLU A 771 -19.45 1.80 -3.29
C GLU A 771 -17.93 1.60 -3.25
N LYS A 772 -17.34 0.95 -4.27
CA LYS A 772 -15.95 0.48 -4.25
C LYS A 772 -15.64 -0.46 -3.07
N GLN A 773 -16.63 -1.26 -2.66
CA GLN A 773 -16.53 -2.16 -1.49
C GLN A 773 -16.66 -3.65 -1.85
N ALA A 774 -16.52 -3.99 -3.12
CA ALA A 774 -16.77 -5.36 -3.56
C ALA A 774 -15.60 -6.30 -3.19
N SER A 775 -15.91 -7.38 -2.45
CA SER A 775 -14.91 -8.36 -1.99
C SER A 775 -14.60 -9.45 -3.03
N LEU A 776 -13.58 -10.29 -2.79
CA LEU A 776 -13.28 -11.50 -3.59
C LEU A 776 -14.45 -12.48 -3.69
N ALA A 777 -15.38 -12.45 -2.74
CA ALA A 777 -16.54 -13.32 -2.73
C ALA A 777 -17.75 -12.74 -3.46
N CYS A 778 -17.63 -11.53 -4.04
CA CYS A 778 -18.74 -10.83 -4.69
C CYS A 778 -18.70 -10.99 -6.21
N ASP A 779 -19.66 -11.74 -6.73
CA ASP A 779 -19.97 -11.81 -8.16
C ASP A 779 -20.63 -10.49 -8.60
N GLY A 780 -20.00 -9.78 -9.53
CA GLY A 780 -20.39 -8.41 -9.85
C GLY A 780 -19.66 -7.79 -11.01
N TYR A 781 -20.16 -6.66 -11.48
CA TYR A 781 -19.42 -5.83 -12.42
C TYR A 781 -18.22 -5.19 -11.73
N VAL A 782 -17.14 -4.94 -12.49
CA VAL A 782 -16.06 -4.08 -12.00
C VAL A 782 -16.54 -2.64 -11.89
N ASP A 783 -16.01 -1.87 -10.94
CA ASP A 783 -16.50 -0.55 -10.54
C ASP A 783 -16.79 0.39 -11.74
N GLU A 784 -15.85 0.48 -12.69
CA GLU A 784 -15.99 1.35 -13.87
C GLU A 784 -17.19 0.95 -14.75
N ASP A 785 -17.36 -0.35 -15.00
CA ASP A 785 -18.43 -0.85 -15.88
C ASP A 785 -19.77 -0.82 -15.15
N ALA A 786 -19.78 -1.04 -13.83
CA ALA A 786 -20.96 -0.90 -12.97
C ALA A 786 -21.50 0.54 -12.98
N VAL A 787 -20.61 1.54 -12.86
CA VAL A 787 -20.98 2.97 -12.95
C VAL A 787 -21.60 3.29 -14.30
N LYS A 788 -20.94 2.91 -15.41
CA LYS A 788 -21.45 3.19 -16.76
C LYS A 788 -22.81 2.52 -17.01
N LEU A 789 -22.97 1.27 -16.57
CA LEU A 789 -24.21 0.53 -16.71
C LEU A 789 -25.35 1.18 -15.91
N ALA A 790 -25.10 1.55 -14.65
CA ALA A 790 -26.09 2.21 -13.79
C ALA A 790 -26.49 3.60 -14.33
N VAL A 791 -25.54 4.39 -14.85
CA VAL A 791 -25.81 5.66 -15.52
C VAL A 791 -26.72 5.45 -16.73
N ASN A 792 -26.42 4.49 -17.60
CA ASN A 792 -27.26 4.17 -18.76
C ASN A 792 -28.68 3.74 -18.36
N ILE A 793 -28.84 2.93 -17.31
CA ILE A 793 -30.17 2.50 -16.83
C ILE A 793 -31.02 3.70 -16.41
N VAL A 794 -30.41 4.65 -15.68
CA VAL A 794 -31.11 5.87 -15.26
C VAL A 794 -31.44 6.75 -16.46
N LEU A 795 -30.49 6.97 -17.37
CA LEU A 795 -30.73 7.77 -18.57
C LEU A 795 -31.82 7.15 -19.46
N TYR A 796 -31.79 5.84 -19.66
CA TYR A 796 -32.84 5.11 -20.37
C TYR A 796 -34.21 5.36 -19.74
N ALA A 797 -34.32 5.26 -18.41
CA ALA A 797 -35.57 5.51 -17.69
C ALA A 797 -36.07 6.96 -17.82
N MET A 798 -35.14 7.93 -17.88
CA MET A 798 -35.48 9.35 -18.06
C MET A 798 -35.85 9.71 -19.50
N LEU A 799 -35.33 8.97 -20.48
CA LEU A 799 -35.59 9.16 -21.92
C LEU A 799 -36.90 8.49 -22.37
N GLN A 800 -37.51 7.63 -21.55
CA GLN A 800 -38.82 7.05 -21.85
C GLN A 800 -39.85 8.17 -21.99
N ASP A 801 -40.35 8.37 -23.20
CA ASP A 801 -41.39 9.34 -23.50
C ASP A 801 -42.68 8.88 -22.79
N ILE A 802 -42.94 9.43 -21.60
CA ILE A 802 -44.18 9.18 -20.85
C ILE A 802 -45.29 9.87 -21.65
N SER A 803 -45.74 9.21 -22.71
CA SER A 803 -46.90 9.62 -23.48
C SER A 803 -48.13 9.53 -22.56
N TRP A 804 -48.42 10.66 -21.90
CA TRP A 804 -49.64 10.89 -21.12
C TRP A 804 -50.94 10.81 -21.96
N LYS A 805 -50.84 10.48 -23.26
CA LYS A 805 -51.98 10.39 -24.17
C LYS A 805 -53.00 9.30 -23.80
N HIS A 806 -52.60 8.24 -23.09
CA HIS A 806 -53.54 7.16 -22.71
C HIS A 806 -54.21 7.32 -21.34
N ILE A 807 -53.78 8.28 -20.50
CA ILE A 807 -54.37 8.50 -19.17
C ILE A 807 -55.59 9.44 -19.22
N LEU A 808 -55.76 10.21 -20.30
CA LEU A 808 -56.90 11.13 -20.47
C LEU A 808 -58.11 10.53 -21.22
N GLN A 809 -58.13 9.22 -21.48
CA GLN A 809 -59.22 8.55 -22.21
C GLN A 809 -59.85 7.34 -21.47
N ARG A 810 -59.67 7.20 -20.16
CA ARG A 810 -60.44 6.24 -19.35
C ARG A 810 -60.99 6.85 -18.08
#